data_AF-A0A9D1E3H4-F1
#
_entry.id   AF-A0A9D1E3H4-F1
#
_cell.length_a   1.000
_cell.length_b   1.000
_cell.length_c   1.000
_cell.angle_alpha   90.00
_cell.angle_beta   90.00
_cell.angle_gamma   90.00
#
_symmetry.space_group_name_H-M   'P 1'
#
loop_
_entity.id
_entity.type
_entity.pdbx_description
1 polymer ?
#
loop_
_entity_poly.entity_id
_entity_poly.type
_entity_poly.pdbx_seq_one_letter_code
_entity_poly.pdbx_strand_id
1 'polypeptide(L)'
;MNLATFLHKNIQWSLHKNVFESLCGIPSTEEQLTAQMHRLADSYFPQRKRVETLNTEFCLNEIALFTPKTQVEKCAKQYFEEYWQSFLRLKQNFQKSYMVFPANDTMTRIEAIAQLVARCTQFAVDKTVLEDICDRANAIFDLDERERDNLPRVLELYRINFYCAVCKGIFDGNNADVTRLAKMTNNNPLKGDFVKNDFLRHCYYGNGMLTVNVDCLSNSAAKLQRPTAIDVKPYFYCNGKNVFDTFCYSKFGTVTACFLSDGSWLKTEMQYFLQDSCEVRRYRLQNNGKNNKKIVADFLLRHFNVADKATYFSAEGALCLAVEGEEEFYCALALVKDNCIVPCTFEEGRLSQQFSVRQGGTLQFDAVTVYCKDMPSLQEKLHNLNAYGATRCPYLVDKKTENVVNFKTPINPSSHGYVKRMPPVKEATTLNFTYQFGNNDVATFLDNDGNATTLLQGFVFGVGGEKIYGVQRGTMTLLNGGKFSLQGDRVVWNGKQGVCTLFHDEEKHYCVQYTSAQKTLFYFPFEEKCRVQFDNGVFTVCGTQRSFTVTCLDKVESFSTNALECNTERLRYKLSNEMQCGSCLAVCFATSMQARVKISSVSATPTPCPLVRESLVSTYLNYMNGKNVFCLNNRLKRADSLTLASICFTNPKFVKKYVLENVGKENYFYDACGKVKMFTDKLALPLAIVYYANLVRDEDFPSQQLRKYANSVLFKQTFYGRDLCVKALALKKATHLSGFDKVACLIEYNNVKKIISNDSKLYGYAQAIGAVPLTHPSKQRLKDLCNGYNIPKSWYYVSQLENLYGLSLVEGTLNFSPKVTQENVLEQLALNIDGKRIDTTFTKANVQSMTLNGTQYFLPFKPQMLKNADNTLVVKY
;
A
#
# COMPACT_ATOMS: atom_id res chain seq x y z
N MET A 1 32.23 61.70 14.30
CA MET A 1 32.66 60.47 15.04
C MET A 1 31.52 60.14 15.99
N ASN A 2 30.79 59.04 15.77
CA ASN A 2 29.51 58.78 16.42
C ASN A 2 29.74 58.35 17.88
N LEU A 3 29.09 58.99 18.87
CA LEU A 3 29.29 58.74 20.31
C LEU A 3 29.13 57.24 20.65
N ALA A 4 28.22 56.55 19.96
CA ALA A 4 28.03 55.10 20.05
C ALA A 4 29.27 54.30 19.61
N THR A 5 29.95 54.72 18.53
CA THR A 5 31.19 54.08 18.04
C THR A 5 32.37 54.34 18.98
N PHE A 6 32.40 55.51 19.62
CA PHE A 6 33.41 55.87 20.62
C PHE A 6 33.23 55.06 21.92
N LEU A 7 32.00 54.95 22.43
CA LEU A 7 31.68 54.11 23.59
C LEU A 7 31.96 52.64 23.32
N HIS A 8 31.54 52.12 22.16
CA HIS A 8 31.78 50.72 21.77
C HIS A 8 33.28 50.38 21.67
N LYS A 9 34.12 51.29 21.15
CA LYS A 9 35.59 51.08 21.09
C LYS A 9 36.28 51.16 22.45
N ASN A 10 35.80 52.00 23.38
CA ASN A 10 36.40 52.12 24.72
C ASN A 10 35.97 51.00 25.67
N ILE A 11 34.76 50.49 25.53
CA ILE A 11 34.25 49.32 26.26
C ILE A 11 35.13 48.08 25.97
N GLN A 12 35.62 47.90 24.73
CA GLN A 12 36.47 46.76 24.34
C GLN A 12 37.82 46.62 25.07
N TRP A 13 38.33 47.63 25.79
CA TRP A 13 39.73 47.66 26.26
C TRP A 13 40.01 47.00 27.63
N SER A 14 39.00 46.54 28.38
CA SER A 14 39.22 46.13 29.79
C SER A 14 38.72 44.74 30.20
N LEU A 15 38.10 43.95 29.32
CA LEU A 15 37.62 42.59 29.64
C LEU A 15 37.91 41.63 28.48
N HIS A 16 38.39 40.42 28.77
CA HIS A 16 38.56 39.36 27.78
C HIS A 16 37.29 39.18 26.94
N LYS A 17 37.43 39.03 25.61
CA LYS A 17 36.30 38.78 24.71
C LYS A 17 35.56 37.52 25.16
N ASN A 18 34.28 37.70 25.50
CA ASN A 18 33.29 36.65 25.87
C ASN A 18 33.51 35.99 27.24
N VAL A 19 33.34 36.76 28.32
CA VAL A 19 33.45 36.33 29.74
C VAL A 19 32.63 35.07 30.07
N PHE A 20 31.58 34.77 29.31
CA PHE A 20 30.65 33.67 29.54
C PHE A 20 30.74 32.55 28.50
N GLU A 21 31.78 32.51 27.67
CA GLU A 21 31.94 31.48 26.61
C GLU A 21 31.88 30.05 27.14
N SER A 22 32.35 29.82 28.37
CA SER A 22 32.29 28.51 29.03
C SER A 22 30.87 27.97 29.22
N LEU A 23 29.84 28.84 29.16
CA LEU A 23 28.43 28.45 29.21
C LEU A 23 27.96 27.76 27.92
N CYS A 24 28.63 28.00 26.79
CA CYS A 24 28.28 27.45 25.47
C CYS A 24 28.85 26.05 25.20
N GLY A 25 29.28 25.32 26.23
CA GLY A 25 29.82 23.96 26.12
C GLY A 25 28.83 22.90 25.59
N ILE A 26 29.24 21.63 25.54
CA ILE A 26 28.33 20.54 25.17
C ILE A 26 27.36 20.27 26.33
N PRO A 27 26.03 20.26 26.12
CA PRO A 27 25.07 19.95 27.18
C PRO A 27 25.29 18.53 27.73
N SER A 28 25.01 18.34 29.02
CA SER A 28 25.26 17.08 29.73
C SER A 28 23.96 16.31 29.96
N THR A 29 24.05 14.99 30.12
CA THR A 29 22.89 14.18 30.52
C THR A 29 22.46 14.48 31.96
N GLU A 30 21.26 14.09 32.35
CA GLU A 30 20.77 14.28 33.72
C GLU A 30 21.64 13.56 34.77
N GLU A 31 22.13 12.36 34.44
CA GLU A 31 23.06 11.60 35.28
C GLU A 31 24.40 12.32 35.42
N GLN A 32 24.92 12.88 34.32
CA GLN A 32 26.16 13.66 34.35
C GLN A 32 25.99 14.95 35.15
N LEU A 33 24.85 15.64 35.01
CA LEU A 33 24.53 16.81 35.83
C LEU A 33 24.49 16.44 37.31
N THR A 34 23.81 15.36 37.67
CA THR A 34 23.69 14.90 39.06
C THR A 34 25.06 14.51 39.63
N ALA A 35 25.88 13.80 38.87
CA ALA A 35 27.24 13.45 39.28
C ALA A 35 28.14 14.69 39.44
N GLN A 36 28.02 15.68 38.55
CA GLN A 36 28.76 16.94 38.66
C GLN A 36 28.26 17.79 39.84
N MET A 37 26.97 17.75 40.15
CA MET A 37 26.42 18.39 41.36
C MET A 37 26.99 17.79 42.64
N HIS A 38 27.08 16.46 42.73
CA HIS A 38 27.72 15.81 43.89
C HIS A 38 29.19 16.22 44.03
N ARG A 39 29.97 16.20 42.93
CA ARG A 39 31.38 16.67 42.96
C ARG A 39 31.52 18.14 43.37
N LEU A 40 30.59 18.98 42.93
CA LEU A 40 30.58 20.39 43.29
C LEU A 40 30.13 20.60 44.75
N ALA A 41 29.26 19.74 45.28
CA ALA A 41 28.84 19.77 46.69
C ALA A 41 30.00 19.45 47.65
N ASP A 42 30.96 18.63 47.22
CA ASP A 42 32.19 18.35 47.96
C ASP A 42 33.17 19.55 47.97
N SER A 43 32.89 20.62 47.24
CA SER A 43 33.77 21.81 47.17
C SER A 43 33.61 22.72 48.39
N TYR A 44 34.73 23.27 48.86
CA TYR A 44 34.77 24.14 50.04
C TYR A 44 34.53 25.62 49.69
N PHE A 45 33.61 26.28 50.41
CA PHE A 45 33.21 27.69 50.21
C PHE A 45 33.45 28.53 51.49
N PRO A 46 34.71 28.90 51.81
CA PRO A 46 35.07 29.50 53.09
C PRO A 46 34.68 30.98 53.26
N GLN A 47 34.46 31.70 52.16
CA GLN A 47 34.23 33.15 52.17
C GLN A 47 32.75 33.48 52.08
N ARG A 48 32.39 34.76 52.27
CA ARG A 48 31.06 35.28 51.92
C ARG A 48 31.20 36.43 50.93
N LYS A 49 30.57 36.30 49.76
CA LYS A 49 30.59 37.31 48.69
C LYS A 49 29.17 37.64 48.24
N ARG A 50 29.01 38.77 47.56
CA ARG A 50 27.79 39.08 46.82
C ARG A 50 27.85 38.40 45.45
N VAL A 51 26.70 38.11 44.88
CA VAL A 51 26.57 37.66 43.49
C VAL A 51 27.10 38.76 42.56
N GLU A 52 27.89 38.37 41.56
CA GLU A 52 28.45 39.30 40.57
C GLU A 52 27.35 39.70 39.57
N THR A 53 27.23 41.01 39.29
CA THR A 53 26.32 41.49 38.23
C THR A 53 26.97 42.43 37.19
N LEU A 54 28.22 42.84 37.37
CA LEU A 54 28.87 43.88 36.56
C LEU A 54 29.20 43.36 35.16
N ASN A 55 29.70 42.13 35.05
CA ASN A 55 30.01 41.49 33.77
C ASN A 55 28.74 41.31 32.91
N THR A 56 27.63 40.92 33.54
CA THR A 56 26.33 40.80 32.86
C THR A 56 25.85 42.15 32.31
N GLU A 57 25.93 43.20 33.12
CA GLU A 57 25.55 44.56 32.70
C GLU A 57 26.36 45.03 31.50
N PHE A 58 27.66 44.80 31.54
CA PHE A 58 28.57 45.15 30.46
C PHE A 58 28.19 44.45 29.15
N CYS A 59 27.99 43.12 29.18
CA CYS A 59 27.61 42.35 27.99
C CYS A 59 26.25 42.77 27.41
N LEU A 60 25.27 43.07 28.28
CA LEU A 60 23.97 43.58 27.83
C LEU A 60 24.10 44.94 27.16
N ASN A 61 24.94 45.84 27.69
CA ASN A 61 25.24 47.11 27.04
C ASN A 61 25.92 46.93 25.66
N GLU A 62 26.80 45.94 25.50
CA GLU A 62 27.36 45.60 24.18
C GLU A 62 26.25 45.21 23.18
N ILE A 63 25.29 44.38 23.60
CA ILE A 63 24.15 43.96 22.77
C ILE A 63 23.25 45.15 22.44
N ALA A 64 23.00 46.04 23.40
CA ALA A 64 22.22 47.26 23.19
C ALA A 64 22.83 48.14 22.09
N LEU A 65 24.15 48.30 22.10
CA LEU A 65 24.91 49.11 21.15
C LEU A 65 25.15 48.43 19.79
N PHE A 66 25.00 47.10 19.69
CA PHE A 66 25.19 46.36 18.44
C PHE A 66 24.12 46.73 17.39
N THR A 67 24.53 46.95 16.14
CA THR A 67 23.60 47.30 15.04
C THR A 67 23.34 46.07 14.14
N PRO A 68 22.18 45.41 14.24
CA PRO A 68 21.91 44.17 13.53
C PRO A 68 21.66 44.38 12.03
N LYS A 69 22.38 43.63 11.19
CA LYS A 69 22.32 43.66 9.72
C LYS A 69 21.47 42.51 9.18
N THR A 70 21.67 41.29 9.68
CA THR A 70 20.91 40.12 9.23
C THR A 70 19.58 39.96 9.97
N GLN A 71 18.63 39.21 9.40
CA GLN A 71 17.35 38.92 10.06
C GLN A 71 17.55 38.11 11.35
N VAL A 72 18.56 37.23 11.36
CA VAL A 72 18.96 36.42 12.53
C VAL A 72 19.44 37.32 13.66
N GLU A 73 20.34 38.27 13.38
CA GLU A 73 20.81 39.25 14.36
C GLU A 73 19.66 40.13 14.90
N LYS A 74 18.74 40.57 14.01
CA LYS A 74 17.58 41.36 14.41
C LYS A 74 16.69 40.59 15.37
N CYS A 75 16.43 39.32 15.10
CA CYS A 75 15.63 38.46 15.97
C CYS A 75 16.34 38.12 17.27
N ALA A 76 17.66 37.90 17.26
CA ALA A 76 18.42 37.73 18.50
C ALA A 76 18.32 38.97 19.41
N LYS A 77 18.37 40.17 18.82
CA LYS A 77 18.22 41.44 19.54
C LYS A 77 16.78 41.71 20.04
N GLN A 78 15.75 41.08 19.48
CA GLN A 78 14.35 41.29 19.91
C GLN A 78 14.10 40.91 21.37
N TYR A 79 14.86 39.95 21.91
CA TYR A 79 14.74 39.52 23.30
C TYR A 79 15.49 40.43 24.30
N PHE A 80 16.23 41.42 23.81
CA PHE A 80 17.07 42.28 24.65
C PHE A 80 16.25 42.97 25.74
N GLU A 81 15.10 43.57 25.39
CA GLU A 81 14.31 44.36 26.35
C GLU A 81 13.82 43.50 27.53
N GLU A 82 13.33 42.29 27.25
CA GLU A 82 12.88 41.35 28.29
C GLU A 82 14.03 41.00 29.27
N TYR A 83 15.19 40.64 28.72
CA TYR A 83 16.35 40.30 29.54
C TYR A 83 16.96 41.50 30.25
N TRP A 84 16.88 42.70 29.66
CA TRP A 84 17.30 43.94 30.28
C TRP A 84 16.45 44.29 31.50
N GLN A 85 15.11 44.26 31.36
CA GLN A 85 14.19 44.51 32.48
C GLN A 85 14.35 43.47 33.60
N SER A 86 14.51 42.19 33.22
CA SER A 86 14.78 41.11 34.18
C SER A 86 16.10 41.33 34.93
N PHE A 87 17.15 41.74 34.20
CA PHE A 87 18.45 42.08 34.78
C PHE A 87 18.36 43.24 35.78
N LEU A 88 17.66 44.33 35.45
CA LEU A 88 17.50 45.48 36.35
C LEU A 88 16.85 45.07 37.68
N ARG A 89 15.82 44.21 37.64
CA ARG A 89 15.18 43.65 38.85
C ARG A 89 16.14 42.81 39.68
N LEU A 90 16.92 41.94 39.03
CA LEU A 90 17.89 41.07 39.69
C LEU A 90 19.03 41.88 40.32
N LYS A 91 19.58 42.86 39.60
CA LYS A 91 20.62 43.77 40.05
C LYS A 91 20.19 44.53 41.32
N GLN A 92 18.99 45.10 41.33
CA GLN A 92 18.44 45.76 42.53
C GLN A 92 18.35 44.81 43.74
N ASN A 93 18.01 43.55 43.51
CA ASN A 93 17.91 42.57 44.59
C ASN A 93 19.30 42.19 45.14
N PHE A 94 20.26 41.88 44.28
CA PHE A 94 21.59 41.40 44.69
C PHE A 94 22.54 42.52 45.16
N GLN A 95 22.25 43.79 44.87
CA GLN A 95 23.03 44.93 45.37
C GLN A 95 22.80 45.27 46.84
N LYS A 96 21.75 44.72 47.48
CA LYS A 96 21.45 44.97 48.89
C LYS A 96 22.58 44.48 49.79
N SER A 97 22.94 45.27 50.79
CA SER A 97 24.12 45.03 51.62
C SER A 97 24.14 43.68 52.35
N TYR A 98 22.97 43.15 52.70
CA TYR A 98 22.79 41.89 53.41
C TYR A 98 22.76 40.65 52.51
N MET A 99 22.78 40.81 51.18
CA MET A 99 22.69 39.71 50.20
C MET A 99 24.07 39.10 49.91
N VAL A 100 24.62 38.42 50.91
CA VAL A 100 25.91 37.70 50.84
C VAL A 100 25.70 36.21 51.02
N PHE A 101 26.47 35.40 50.28
CA PHE A 101 26.36 33.95 50.21
C PHE A 101 27.72 33.28 50.40
N PRO A 102 27.76 32.01 50.87
CA PRO A 102 28.98 31.20 50.87
C PRO A 102 29.67 31.25 49.51
N ALA A 103 30.99 31.43 49.49
CA ALA A 103 31.76 31.66 48.28
C ALA A 103 33.14 31.02 48.36
N ASN A 104 33.66 30.65 47.19
CA ASN A 104 35.07 30.35 47.01
C ASN A 104 35.81 31.62 46.57
N ASP A 105 37.06 31.49 46.14
CA ASP A 105 37.87 32.64 45.70
C ASP A 105 37.30 33.34 44.45
N THR A 106 36.45 32.66 43.67
CA THR A 106 35.97 33.13 42.36
C THR A 106 34.48 33.48 42.30
N MET A 107 33.59 32.71 42.92
CA MET A 107 32.13 32.89 42.85
C MET A 107 31.42 32.34 44.08
N THR A 108 30.17 32.76 44.30
CA THR A 108 29.31 32.19 45.35
C THR A 108 28.87 30.76 45.03
N ARG A 109 28.50 29.99 46.05
CA ARG A 109 28.02 28.60 45.93
C ARG A 109 26.83 28.50 44.99
N ILE A 110 25.85 29.40 45.15
CA ILE A 110 24.67 29.47 44.29
C ILE A 110 24.99 29.91 42.85
N GLU A 111 26.03 30.73 42.63
CA GLU A 111 26.53 31.03 41.28
C GLU A 111 27.22 29.82 40.64
N ALA A 112 27.99 29.04 41.41
CA ALA A 112 28.62 27.82 40.91
C ALA A 112 27.57 26.77 40.51
N ILE A 113 26.52 26.61 41.31
CA ILE A 113 25.37 25.76 40.99
C ILE A 113 24.68 26.28 39.72
N ALA A 114 24.37 27.57 39.65
CA ALA A 114 23.70 28.16 38.49
C ALA A 114 24.53 28.07 37.20
N GLN A 115 25.85 28.24 37.30
CA GLN A 115 26.79 28.07 36.20
C GLN A 115 26.79 26.62 35.69
N LEU A 116 26.83 25.65 36.61
CA LEU A 116 26.77 24.24 36.27
C LEU A 116 25.44 23.89 35.56
N VAL A 117 24.31 24.33 36.10
CA VAL A 117 22.99 24.13 35.49
C VAL A 117 22.92 24.80 34.12
N ALA A 118 23.42 26.03 33.97
CA ALA A 118 23.45 26.73 32.70
C ALA A 118 24.30 25.98 31.65
N ARG A 119 25.47 25.46 32.03
CA ARG A 119 26.35 24.68 31.13
C ARG A 119 25.71 23.37 30.69
N CYS A 120 25.12 22.63 31.62
CA CYS A 120 24.57 21.32 31.33
C CYS A 120 23.23 21.40 30.58
N THR A 121 22.39 22.38 30.90
CA THR A 121 21.02 22.47 30.34
C THR A 121 20.90 23.46 29.19
N GLN A 122 21.77 24.48 29.13
CA GLN A 122 21.67 25.61 28.19
C GLN A 122 20.30 26.29 28.18
N PHE A 123 19.54 26.12 29.27
CA PHE A 123 18.12 26.53 29.37
C PHE A 123 17.24 26.00 28.23
N ALA A 124 17.64 24.86 27.64
CA ALA A 124 16.89 24.11 26.64
C ALA A 124 15.86 23.14 27.28
N VAL A 125 15.46 23.41 28.52
CA VAL A 125 14.46 22.66 29.30
C VAL A 125 13.25 23.55 29.62
N ASP A 126 12.15 22.99 30.10
CA ASP A 126 11.00 23.77 30.53
C ASP A 126 11.16 24.26 31.99
N LYS A 127 10.21 25.07 32.45
CA LYS A 127 10.26 25.66 33.79
C LYS A 127 10.15 24.60 34.89
N THR A 128 9.33 23.56 34.69
CA THR A 128 9.13 22.48 35.64
C THR A 128 10.38 21.65 35.85
N VAL A 129 11.12 21.33 34.79
CA VAL A 129 12.41 20.62 34.89
C VAL A 129 13.45 21.50 35.59
N LEU A 130 13.46 22.81 35.34
CA LEU A 130 14.34 23.72 36.08
C LEU A 130 13.99 23.80 37.57
N GLU A 131 12.70 23.78 37.92
CA GLU A 131 12.23 23.72 39.31
C GLU A 131 12.69 22.41 39.98
N ASP A 132 12.53 21.26 39.34
CA ASP A 132 13.01 19.97 39.84
C ASP A 132 14.55 19.94 40.04
N ILE A 133 15.31 20.57 39.13
CA ILE A 133 16.76 20.71 39.26
C ILE A 133 17.11 21.60 40.47
N CYS A 134 16.34 22.65 40.73
CA CYS A 134 16.53 23.50 41.93
C CYS A 134 16.27 22.71 43.21
N ASP A 135 15.20 21.93 43.26
CA ASP A 135 14.86 21.11 44.42
C ASP A 135 15.92 20.05 44.68
N ARG A 136 16.46 19.44 43.62
CA ARG A 136 17.58 18.50 43.71
C ARG A 136 18.86 19.16 44.20
N ALA A 137 19.20 20.33 43.67
CA ALA A 137 20.35 21.10 44.14
C ALA A 137 20.19 21.48 45.62
N ASN A 138 18.99 21.88 46.03
CA ASN A 138 18.69 22.18 47.42
C ASN A 138 18.95 20.96 48.34
N ALA A 139 18.54 19.76 47.91
CA ALA A 139 18.78 18.53 48.67
C ALA A 139 20.26 18.10 48.68
N ILE A 140 20.97 18.18 47.54
CA ILE A 140 22.36 17.73 47.41
C ILE A 140 23.32 18.63 48.17
N PHE A 141 23.12 19.95 48.12
CA PHE A 141 24.04 20.94 48.70
C PHE A 141 23.67 21.37 50.12
N ASP A 142 22.55 20.85 50.64
CA ASP A 142 21.95 21.26 51.92
C ASP A 142 21.89 22.79 52.04
N LEU A 143 21.18 23.42 51.10
CA LEU A 143 21.13 24.88 50.99
C LEU A 143 20.32 25.48 52.14
N ASP A 144 20.85 26.56 52.71
CA ASP A 144 20.12 27.33 53.72
C ASP A 144 18.88 28.03 53.10
N GLU A 145 17.97 28.50 53.94
CA GLU A 145 16.72 29.13 53.50
C GLU A 145 16.98 30.31 52.54
N ARG A 146 18.05 31.07 52.76
CA ARG A 146 18.38 32.23 51.94
C ARG A 146 18.94 31.83 50.58
N GLU A 147 19.80 30.82 50.51
CA GLU A 147 20.33 30.26 49.27
C GLU A 147 19.21 29.60 48.47
N ARG A 148 18.32 28.83 49.12
CA ARG A 148 17.17 28.20 48.49
C ARG A 148 16.22 29.21 47.83
N ASP A 149 15.89 30.29 48.54
CA ASP A 149 15.00 31.34 48.04
C ASP A 149 15.60 32.14 46.87
N ASN A 150 16.93 32.21 46.77
CA ASN A 150 17.63 33.03 45.78
C ASN A 150 18.27 32.24 44.64
N LEU A 151 18.44 30.93 44.76
CA LEU A 151 18.95 30.08 43.68
C LEU A 151 18.15 30.24 42.37
N PRO A 152 16.80 30.27 42.37
CA PRO A 152 16.03 30.52 41.14
C PRO A 152 16.34 31.88 40.50
N ARG A 153 16.62 32.91 41.32
CA ARG A 153 16.97 34.26 40.84
C ARG A 153 18.37 34.32 40.26
N VAL A 154 19.32 33.58 40.83
CA VAL A 154 20.68 33.44 40.28
C VAL A 154 20.67 32.62 38.99
N LEU A 155 19.82 31.60 38.89
CA LEU A 155 19.60 30.88 37.63
C LEU A 155 19.03 31.79 36.53
N GLU A 156 18.11 32.68 36.87
CA GLU A 156 17.61 33.70 35.93
C GLU A 156 18.73 34.65 35.47
N LEU A 157 19.64 35.03 36.36
CA LEU A 157 20.84 35.81 35.99
C LEU A 157 21.75 35.03 35.03
N TYR A 158 22.01 33.74 35.30
CA TYR A 158 22.82 32.90 34.42
C TYR A 158 22.15 32.58 33.08
N ARG A 159 20.82 32.61 33.03
CA ARG A 159 20.05 32.58 31.78
C ARG A 159 20.33 33.81 30.93
N ILE A 160 20.41 34.99 31.55
CA ILE A 160 20.80 36.24 30.89
C ILE A 160 22.27 36.18 30.44
N ASN A 161 23.17 35.64 31.27
CA ASN A 161 24.59 35.46 30.91
C ASN A 161 24.75 34.53 29.70
N PHE A 162 24.00 33.43 29.65
CA PHE A 162 23.98 32.53 28.50
C PHE A 162 23.46 33.22 27.23
N TYR A 163 22.35 33.97 27.33
CA TYR A 163 21.85 34.80 26.23
C TYR A 163 22.94 35.75 25.71
N CYS A 164 23.68 36.39 26.61
CA CYS A 164 24.75 37.30 26.23
C CYS A 164 25.87 36.60 25.45
N ALA A 165 26.33 35.44 25.93
CA ALA A 165 27.37 34.64 25.27
C ALA A 165 26.95 34.23 23.85
N VAL A 166 25.70 33.76 23.73
CA VAL A 166 25.14 33.28 22.46
C VAL A 166 24.89 34.42 21.48
N CYS A 167 24.36 35.56 21.93
CA CYS A 167 24.19 36.74 21.08
C CYS A 167 25.53 37.23 20.51
N LYS A 168 26.58 37.26 21.32
CA LYS A 168 27.92 37.63 20.86
C LYS A 168 28.42 36.69 19.77
N GLY A 169 28.30 35.38 19.97
CA GLY A 169 28.64 34.38 18.96
C GLY A 169 27.84 34.51 17.66
N ILE A 170 26.54 34.80 17.73
CA ILE A 170 25.70 35.09 16.55
C ILE A 170 26.21 36.33 15.81
N PHE A 171 26.54 37.39 16.55
CA PHE A 171 27.05 38.65 15.98
C PHE A 171 28.43 38.48 15.33
N ASP A 172 29.22 37.51 15.82
CA ASP A 172 30.51 37.10 15.25
C ASP A 172 30.35 36.06 14.11
N GLY A 173 29.13 35.65 13.77
CA GLY A 173 28.82 34.75 12.64
C GLY A 173 28.81 33.25 12.96
N ASN A 174 28.74 32.86 14.24
CA ASN A 174 28.72 31.45 14.64
C ASN A 174 27.32 30.82 14.53
N ASN A 175 27.14 29.91 13.57
CA ASN A 175 25.87 29.18 13.36
C ASN A 175 25.49 28.25 14.52
N ALA A 176 26.46 27.75 15.30
CA ALA A 176 26.15 26.92 16.47
C ALA A 176 25.38 27.72 17.54
N ASP A 177 25.68 29.01 17.67
CA ASP A 177 25.01 29.90 18.62
C ASP A 177 23.58 30.26 18.19
N VAL A 178 23.29 30.29 16.89
CA VAL A 178 21.90 30.39 16.39
C VAL A 178 21.05 29.23 16.92
N THR A 179 21.62 28.02 16.88
CA THR A 179 20.96 26.80 17.37
C THR A 179 20.75 26.86 18.89
N ARG A 180 21.76 27.32 19.64
CA ARG A 180 21.67 27.50 21.11
C ARG A 180 20.59 28.52 21.49
N LEU A 181 20.50 29.64 20.77
CA LEU A 181 19.48 30.66 21.03
C LEU A 181 18.07 30.15 20.71
N ALA A 182 17.91 29.45 19.58
CA ALA A 182 16.62 28.87 19.19
C ALA A 182 16.14 27.85 20.22
N LYS A 183 17.08 27.05 20.75
CA LYS A 183 16.82 26.14 21.87
C LYS A 183 16.39 26.92 23.10
N MET A 184 17.18 27.86 23.59
CA MET A 184 16.86 28.64 24.79
C MET A 184 15.51 29.38 24.71
N THR A 185 15.18 29.94 23.54
CA THR A 185 14.00 30.80 23.38
C THR A 185 12.71 30.04 23.08
N ASN A 186 12.77 28.74 22.73
CA ASN A 186 11.58 27.94 22.37
C ASN A 186 10.70 28.58 21.29
N ASN A 187 11.30 29.34 20.38
CA ASN A 187 10.51 30.17 19.47
C ASN A 187 9.70 29.32 18.48
N ASN A 188 8.52 29.80 18.09
CA ASN A 188 7.80 29.29 16.93
C ASN A 188 8.35 30.00 15.68
N PRO A 189 9.24 29.37 14.90
CA PRO A 189 9.98 30.04 13.83
C PRO A 189 9.06 30.62 12.75
N LEU A 190 7.90 29.99 12.54
CA LEU A 190 6.88 30.46 11.61
C LEU A 190 5.90 31.41 12.30
N LYS A 191 5.84 32.67 11.83
CA LYS A 191 4.82 33.67 12.21
C LYS A 191 3.61 33.64 11.25
N GLY A 192 2.39 33.94 11.72
CA GLY A 192 1.13 33.90 10.93
C GLY A 192 0.13 32.80 11.32
N ASP A 193 -1.06 32.83 10.71
CA ASP A 193 -2.19 31.97 11.10
C ASP A 193 -2.11 30.56 10.52
N PHE A 194 -2.73 29.62 11.24
CA PHE A 194 -2.98 28.26 10.76
C PHE A 194 -4.05 28.26 9.67
N VAL A 195 -3.85 27.46 8.63
CA VAL A 195 -4.83 27.30 7.55
C VAL A 195 -5.58 26.00 7.72
N LYS A 196 -6.91 26.04 7.66
CA LYS A 196 -7.77 24.86 7.72
C LYS A 196 -7.52 23.93 6.54
N ASN A 197 -7.43 22.63 6.81
CA ASN A 197 -7.18 21.60 5.83
C ASN A 197 -8.47 21.17 5.13
N ASP A 198 -9.02 22.00 4.25
CA ASP A 198 -10.19 21.63 3.43
C ASP A 198 -9.79 20.87 2.14
N PHE A 199 -8.52 21.01 1.72
CA PHE A 199 -7.93 20.35 0.55
C PHE A 199 -6.56 19.78 0.88
N LEU A 200 -6.15 18.74 0.16
CA LEU A 200 -4.82 18.15 0.30
C LEU A 200 -3.75 19.13 -0.22
N ARG A 201 -2.73 19.39 0.61
CA ARG A 201 -1.63 20.32 0.30
C ARG A 201 -0.30 19.70 0.67
N HIS A 202 0.68 19.78 -0.22
CA HIS A 202 2.01 19.23 0.00
C HIS A 202 3.05 20.33 0.00
N CYS A 203 4.12 20.13 0.77
CA CYS A 203 5.32 20.95 0.71
C CYS A 203 6.56 20.06 0.70
N TYR A 204 7.53 20.43 -0.13
CA TYR A 204 8.78 19.69 -0.29
C TYR A 204 9.88 20.40 0.50
N TYR A 205 10.56 19.63 1.37
CA TYR A 205 11.74 20.05 2.10
C TYR A 205 12.94 19.26 1.57
N GLY A 206 14.06 19.92 1.32
CA GLY A 206 15.24 19.20 0.87
C GLY A 206 16.49 20.05 0.82
N ASN A 207 17.62 19.37 0.79
CA ASN A 207 18.97 19.96 0.78
C ASN A 207 19.86 19.38 -0.33
N GLY A 208 19.26 18.79 -1.36
CA GLY A 208 19.97 18.16 -2.49
C GLY A 208 20.41 16.71 -2.24
N MET A 209 20.54 16.28 -0.97
CA MET A 209 20.81 14.88 -0.63
C MET A 209 19.54 14.13 -0.25
N LEU A 210 18.72 14.74 0.60
CA LEU A 210 17.44 14.20 1.04
C LEU A 210 16.32 15.14 0.60
N THR A 211 15.27 14.56 0.03
CA THR A 211 14.02 15.27 -0.28
C THR A 211 12.89 14.60 0.45
N VAL A 212 12.16 15.36 1.26
CA VAL A 212 11.01 14.89 2.01
C VAL A 212 9.77 15.64 1.54
N ASN A 213 8.78 14.89 1.06
CA ASN A 213 7.46 15.43 0.76
C ASN A 213 6.59 15.32 2.00
N VAL A 214 6.13 16.45 2.54
CA VAL A 214 5.27 16.50 3.72
C VAL A 214 3.88 17.01 3.31
N ASP A 215 2.84 16.24 3.64
CA ASP A 215 1.46 16.64 3.39
C ASP A 215 0.84 17.42 4.57
N CYS A 216 -0.29 18.09 4.32
CA CYS A 216 -1.01 18.88 5.32
C CYS A 216 -1.60 18.04 6.46
N LEU A 217 -1.51 16.71 6.35
CA LEU A 217 -1.96 15.73 7.31
C LEU A 217 -0.82 15.18 8.16
N SER A 218 0.40 15.70 8.01
CA SER A 218 1.66 15.30 8.66
C SER A 218 2.31 14.01 8.18
N ASN A 219 1.84 13.38 7.11
CA ASN A 219 2.58 12.27 6.54
C ASN A 219 3.81 12.82 5.83
N SER A 220 4.94 12.10 5.94
CA SER A 220 6.15 12.43 5.20
C SER A 220 6.64 11.21 4.43
N ALA A 221 7.09 11.45 3.21
CA ALA A 221 7.76 10.46 2.39
C ALA A 221 9.15 10.99 2.01
N ALA A 222 10.19 10.32 2.50
CA ALA A 222 11.57 10.69 2.30
C ALA A 222 12.19 9.93 1.13
N LYS A 223 12.98 10.64 0.32
CA LYS A 223 13.74 10.10 -0.81
C LYS A 223 15.19 10.57 -0.75
N LEU A 224 16.11 9.62 -0.77
CA LEU A 224 17.55 9.86 -0.79
C LEU A 224 18.08 9.61 -2.21
N GLN A 225 18.23 10.66 -3.03
CA GLN A 225 18.80 10.64 -4.41
C GLN A 225 18.24 9.60 -5.44
N ARG A 226 17.27 8.74 -5.07
CA ARG A 226 16.69 7.63 -5.85
C ARG A 226 15.14 7.59 -5.73
N PRO A 227 14.43 6.82 -6.58
CA PRO A 227 12.96 6.72 -6.54
C PRO A 227 12.39 5.99 -5.32
N THR A 228 13.23 5.25 -4.57
CA THR A 228 12.84 4.49 -3.38
C THR A 228 12.40 5.43 -2.26
N ALA A 229 11.14 5.30 -1.83
CA ALA A 229 10.58 6.11 -0.75
C ALA A 229 10.54 5.31 0.56
N ILE A 230 11.05 5.93 1.63
CA ILE A 230 10.83 5.50 3.01
C ILE A 230 9.72 6.36 3.60
N ASP A 231 8.80 5.71 4.30
CA ASP A 231 7.68 6.36 4.96
C ASP A 231 7.66 5.97 6.43
N VAL A 232 7.57 7.00 7.27
CA VAL A 232 7.39 6.86 8.71
C VAL A 232 5.98 7.30 9.01
N LYS A 233 5.12 6.37 9.43
CA LYS A 233 3.71 6.66 9.75
C LYS A 233 3.48 6.67 11.26
N PRO A 234 3.02 7.80 11.83
CA PRO A 234 2.63 7.86 13.23
C PRO A 234 1.18 7.40 13.44
N TYR A 235 0.92 6.75 14.57
CA TYR A 235 -0.42 6.40 15.06
C TYR A 235 -0.45 6.63 16.58
N PHE A 236 -1.45 7.37 17.07
CA PHE A 236 -1.58 7.61 18.51
C PHE A 236 -2.92 7.12 19.03
N TYR A 237 -2.89 6.38 20.13
CA TYR A 237 -4.09 5.81 20.73
C TYR A 237 -4.25 6.26 22.18
N CYS A 238 -5.45 6.68 22.58
CA CYS A 238 -5.81 6.88 23.98
C CYS A 238 -6.84 5.84 24.38
N ASN A 239 -6.55 5.03 25.41
CA ASN A 239 -7.43 3.95 25.88
C ASN A 239 -7.91 3.01 24.73
N GLY A 240 -7.00 2.71 23.79
CA GLY A 240 -7.25 1.83 22.64
C GLY A 240 -8.03 2.46 21.48
N LYS A 241 -8.41 3.73 21.56
CA LYS A 241 -9.05 4.48 20.47
C LYS A 241 -8.02 5.36 19.77
N ASN A 242 -8.04 5.43 18.45
CA ASN A 242 -7.21 6.40 17.74
C ASN A 242 -7.64 7.83 18.18
N VAL A 243 -6.66 8.63 18.56
CA VAL A 243 -6.84 10.04 18.97
C VAL A 243 -6.17 11.02 18.03
N PHE A 244 -5.55 10.48 16.99
CA PHE A 244 -4.73 11.20 16.05
C PHE A 244 -4.97 10.61 14.65
N ASP A 245 -6.04 11.07 14.00
CA ASP A 245 -6.38 10.56 12.67
C ASP A 245 -5.93 11.49 11.54
N THR A 246 -5.86 12.81 11.76
CA THR A 246 -5.33 13.80 10.81
C THR A 246 -5.27 15.16 11.50
N PHE A 247 -4.29 16.01 11.17
CA PHE A 247 -4.32 17.41 11.58
C PHE A 247 -5.41 18.18 10.83
N CYS A 248 -6.19 18.99 11.57
CA CYS A 248 -7.25 19.82 11.00
C CYS A 248 -6.71 21.12 10.40
N TYR A 249 -5.54 21.56 10.87
CA TYR A 249 -4.90 22.79 10.43
C TYR A 249 -3.43 22.54 10.15
N SER A 250 -2.89 23.24 9.16
CA SER A 250 -1.47 23.21 8.83
C SER A 250 -0.93 24.57 8.45
N LYS A 251 0.38 24.70 8.59
CA LYS A 251 1.15 25.89 8.29
C LYS A 251 2.52 25.47 7.75
N PHE A 252 2.85 25.90 6.53
CA PHE A 252 4.09 25.53 5.85
C PHE A 252 5.06 26.71 5.74
N GLY A 253 6.32 26.43 6.06
CA GLY A 253 7.45 27.32 6.00
C GLY A 253 8.48 26.87 4.97
N THR A 254 9.58 27.64 4.84
CA THR A 254 10.68 27.27 3.94
C THR A 254 11.49 26.10 4.50
N VAL A 255 11.65 26.04 5.83
CA VAL A 255 12.45 25.00 6.50
C VAL A 255 11.67 24.19 7.54
N THR A 256 10.52 24.70 7.98
CA THR A 256 9.66 24.05 8.98
C THR A 256 8.21 23.93 8.53
N ALA A 257 7.45 23.04 9.16
CA ALA A 257 6.00 23.02 9.09
C ALA A 257 5.39 22.82 10.47
N CYS A 258 4.20 23.37 10.69
CA CYS A 258 3.44 23.16 11.92
C CYS A 258 2.05 22.63 11.59
N PHE A 259 1.57 21.70 12.41
CA PHE A 259 0.28 21.06 12.26
C PHE A 259 -0.46 21.06 13.58
N LEU A 260 -1.78 21.27 13.52
CA LEU A 260 -2.62 21.44 14.70
C LEU A 260 -3.95 20.71 14.55
N SER A 261 -4.31 19.99 15.61
CA SER A 261 -5.64 19.39 15.81
C SER A 261 -6.14 19.82 17.17
N ASP A 262 -7.21 20.62 17.19
CA ASP A 262 -7.73 21.22 18.39
C ASP A 262 -9.02 20.50 18.84
N GLY A 263 -8.84 19.47 19.67
CA GLY A 263 -9.94 18.69 20.24
C GLY A 263 -10.34 19.19 21.62
N SER A 264 -11.63 19.04 21.96
CA SER A 264 -12.20 19.56 23.23
C SER A 264 -11.58 18.99 24.50
N TRP A 265 -10.90 17.83 24.41
CA TRP A 265 -10.30 17.14 25.54
C TRP A 265 -8.82 16.77 25.33
N LEU A 266 -8.30 16.91 24.10
CA LEU A 266 -6.90 16.68 23.75
C LEU A 266 -6.56 17.58 22.57
N LYS A 267 -5.57 18.44 22.77
CA LYS A 267 -4.98 19.24 21.70
C LYS A 267 -3.67 18.59 21.28
N THR A 268 -3.47 18.43 19.98
CA THR A 268 -2.26 17.84 19.41
C THR A 268 -1.63 18.80 18.44
N GLU A 269 -0.34 19.04 18.62
CA GLU A 269 0.51 19.84 17.74
C GLU A 269 1.66 18.95 17.26
N MET A 270 2.06 19.14 16.00
CA MET A 270 3.34 18.62 15.53
C MET A 270 4.10 19.71 14.78
N GLN A 271 5.39 19.81 15.08
CA GLN A 271 6.33 20.62 14.33
C GLN A 271 7.30 19.71 13.57
N TYR A 272 7.42 19.96 12.28
CA TYR A 272 8.31 19.27 11.37
C TYR A 272 9.46 20.19 10.98
N PHE A 273 10.66 19.63 10.88
CA PHE A 273 11.79 20.28 10.22
C PHE A 273 12.79 19.24 9.74
N LEU A 274 13.54 19.61 8.71
CA LEU A 274 14.64 18.82 8.17
C LEU A 274 15.97 19.51 8.49
N GLN A 275 16.94 18.73 8.96
CA GLN A 275 18.32 19.17 9.15
C GLN A 275 19.24 18.09 8.62
N ASP A 276 20.07 18.42 7.62
CA ASP A 276 21.01 17.48 6.99
C ASP A 276 20.31 16.19 6.50
N SER A 277 20.65 15.04 7.06
CA SER A 277 20.03 13.73 6.78
C SER A 277 19.15 13.25 7.93
N CYS A 278 18.67 14.19 8.74
CA CYS A 278 17.83 13.95 9.89
C CYS A 278 16.47 14.62 9.70
N GLU A 279 15.43 13.81 9.75
CA GLU A 279 14.05 14.26 9.84
C GLU A 279 13.62 14.28 11.30
N VAL A 280 13.10 15.41 11.77
CA VAL A 280 12.57 15.53 13.13
C VAL A 280 11.10 15.90 13.09
N ARG A 281 10.30 15.13 13.84
CA ARG A 281 8.88 15.40 14.09
C ARG A 281 8.66 15.53 15.58
N ARG A 282 8.44 16.76 16.01
CA ARG A 282 8.17 17.09 17.40
C ARG A 282 6.69 17.03 17.68
N TYR A 283 6.27 16.17 18.59
CA TYR A 283 4.88 16.05 19.01
C TYR A 283 4.67 16.73 20.35
N ARG A 284 3.57 17.49 20.46
CA ARG A 284 3.09 18.07 21.71
C ARG A 284 1.61 17.73 21.88
N LEU A 285 1.28 17.06 22.97
CA LEU A 285 -0.07 16.60 23.31
C LEU A 285 -0.49 17.23 24.64
N GLN A 286 -1.53 18.05 24.64
CA GLN A 286 -2.06 18.72 25.83
C GLN A 286 -3.39 18.09 26.25
N ASN A 287 -3.45 17.56 27.47
CA ASN A 287 -4.65 16.94 28.02
C ASN A 287 -5.58 17.99 28.64
N ASN A 288 -6.56 18.45 27.86
CA ASN A 288 -7.61 19.36 28.32
C ASN A 288 -8.79 18.63 28.99
N GLY A 289 -8.75 17.29 29.05
CA GLY A 289 -9.80 16.48 29.64
C GLY A 289 -9.75 16.44 31.17
N LYS A 290 -10.84 15.97 31.78
CA LYS A 290 -11.01 15.90 33.25
C LYS A 290 -10.25 14.75 33.94
N ASN A 291 -9.59 13.86 33.18
CA ASN A 291 -8.93 12.66 33.71
C ASN A 291 -7.52 12.50 33.12
N ASN A 292 -6.66 11.76 33.83
CA ASN A 292 -5.38 11.30 33.29
C ASN A 292 -5.59 10.44 32.04
N LYS A 293 -4.68 10.57 31.07
CA LYS A 293 -4.74 9.85 29.79
C LYS A 293 -3.52 8.97 29.62
N LYS A 294 -3.74 7.75 29.16
CA LYS A 294 -2.68 6.86 28.65
C LYS A 294 -2.67 6.97 27.15
N ILE A 295 -1.56 7.46 26.60
CA ILE A 295 -1.35 7.65 25.16
C ILE A 295 -0.33 6.60 24.70
N VAL A 296 -0.69 5.77 23.74
CA VAL A 296 0.22 4.87 23.04
C VAL A 296 0.62 5.56 21.74
N ALA A 297 1.91 5.76 21.51
CA ALA A 297 2.48 6.28 20.28
C ALA A 297 3.15 5.13 19.52
N ASP A 298 2.62 4.82 18.34
CA ASP A 298 3.10 3.80 17.43
C ASP A 298 3.67 4.47 16.18
N PHE A 299 4.84 4.05 15.74
CA PHE A 299 5.47 4.51 14.52
C PHE A 299 5.80 3.31 13.65
N LEU A 300 5.43 3.41 12.37
CA LEU A 300 5.62 2.35 11.40
C LEU A 300 6.59 2.83 10.32
N LEU A 301 7.71 2.13 10.20
CA LEU A 301 8.76 2.38 9.20
C LEU A 301 8.53 1.42 8.03
N ARG A 302 8.25 1.97 6.84
CA ARG A 302 7.93 1.18 5.63
C ARG A 302 8.85 1.51 4.46
N HIS A 303 9.08 0.48 3.65
CA HIS A 303 9.74 0.54 2.36
C HIS A 303 8.76 0.06 1.27
N PHE A 304 8.74 0.71 0.10
CA PHE A 304 7.72 0.49 -0.95
C PHE A 304 8.21 -0.26 -2.20
N ASN A 305 9.50 -0.58 -2.35
CA ASN A 305 9.97 -1.28 -3.54
C ASN A 305 9.92 -2.80 -3.32
N VAL A 306 9.01 -3.48 -4.02
CA VAL A 306 8.80 -4.93 -3.89
C VAL A 306 9.98 -5.75 -4.43
N ALA A 307 10.86 -5.13 -5.23
CA ALA A 307 12.05 -5.79 -5.78
C ALA A 307 13.22 -5.85 -4.80
N ASP A 308 13.27 -4.97 -3.79
CA ASP A 308 14.40 -4.87 -2.86
C ASP A 308 14.14 -5.72 -1.62
N LYS A 309 15.21 -6.30 -1.04
CA LYS A 309 15.09 -7.07 0.20
C LYS A 309 15.28 -6.13 1.39
N ALA A 310 14.23 -5.97 2.21
CA ALA A 310 14.23 -5.14 3.41
C ALA A 310 14.38 -6.00 4.68
N THR A 311 15.34 -5.64 5.54
CA THR A 311 15.60 -6.30 6.82
C THR A 311 15.43 -5.30 7.97
N TYR A 312 14.55 -5.61 8.92
CA TYR A 312 14.35 -4.80 10.13
C TYR A 312 15.15 -5.37 11.30
N PHE A 313 15.75 -4.49 12.09
CA PHE A 313 16.49 -4.85 13.30
C PHE A 313 16.43 -3.71 14.33
N SER A 314 16.87 -3.97 15.56
CA SER A 314 16.96 -2.93 16.60
C SER A 314 18.42 -2.70 17.00
N ALA A 315 18.83 -1.45 17.10
CA ALA A 315 20.17 -1.06 17.56
C ALA A 315 20.09 0.23 18.39
N GLU A 316 20.81 0.28 19.51
CA GLU A 316 20.90 1.46 20.40
C GLU A 316 19.54 2.11 20.77
N GLY A 317 18.49 1.29 20.92
CA GLY A 317 17.13 1.78 21.25
C GLY A 317 16.36 2.37 20.07
N ALA A 318 16.89 2.27 18.85
CA ALA A 318 16.23 2.67 17.60
C ALA A 318 15.72 1.44 16.81
N LEU A 319 14.66 1.65 16.04
CA LEU A 319 14.22 0.73 15.00
C LEU A 319 15.00 1.01 13.72
N CYS A 320 15.73 0.04 13.23
CA CYS A 320 16.56 0.14 12.05
C CYS A 320 15.99 -0.65 10.86
N LEU A 321 16.26 -0.15 9.67
CA LEU A 321 15.92 -0.77 8.39
C LEU A 321 17.16 -0.76 7.50
N ALA A 322 17.56 -1.93 7.02
CA ALA A 322 18.51 -2.10 5.93
C ALA A 322 17.77 -2.56 4.67
N VAL A 323 18.05 -1.94 3.53
CA VAL A 323 17.50 -2.31 2.23
C VAL A 323 18.66 -2.74 1.33
N GLU A 324 18.65 -4.02 0.95
CA GLU A 324 19.63 -4.65 0.06
C GLU A 324 19.13 -4.58 -1.40
N GLY A 325 19.92 -3.94 -2.28
CA GLY A 325 19.62 -3.71 -3.70
C GLY A 325 20.87 -3.27 -4.49
N GLU A 326 20.72 -2.55 -5.62
CA GLU A 326 21.87 -2.05 -6.42
C GLU A 326 22.73 -1.00 -5.67
N GLU A 327 22.15 -0.27 -4.72
CA GLU A 327 22.87 0.52 -3.71
C GLU A 327 22.22 0.26 -2.36
N GLU A 328 23.04 0.01 -1.34
CA GLU A 328 22.57 -0.22 0.02
C GLU A 328 21.98 1.06 0.63
N PHE A 329 20.94 0.90 1.44
CA PHE A 329 20.30 2.02 2.13
C PHE A 329 19.98 1.65 3.57
N TYR A 330 20.22 2.60 4.48
CA TYR A 330 20.09 2.41 5.91
C TYR A 330 19.28 3.54 6.55
N CYS A 331 18.36 3.17 7.44
CA CYS A 331 17.53 4.11 8.19
C CYS A 331 17.43 3.69 9.66
N ALA A 332 17.39 4.66 10.57
CA ALA A 332 17.06 4.43 11.97
C ALA A 332 16.04 5.44 12.47
N LEU A 333 15.05 4.96 13.22
CA LEU A 333 13.99 5.73 13.85
C LEU A 333 14.04 5.52 15.38
N ALA A 334 14.10 6.62 16.13
CA ALA A 334 14.02 6.60 17.59
C ALA A 334 13.02 7.64 18.11
N LEU A 335 12.46 7.38 19.29
CA LEU A 335 11.75 8.39 20.06
C LEU A 335 12.69 8.97 21.10
N VAL A 336 12.71 10.28 21.22
CA VAL A 336 13.53 10.98 22.19
C VAL A 336 12.66 11.90 23.03
N LYS A 337 12.84 11.82 24.34
CA LYS A 337 12.15 12.66 25.33
C LYS A 337 13.19 13.08 26.36
N ASP A 338 13.19 14.35 26.73
CA ASP A 338 14.11 14.88 27.75
C ASP A 338 15.59 14.56 27.43
N ASN A 339 15.97 14.71 26.15
CA ASN A 339 17.31 14.41 25.62
C ASN A 339 17.77 12.95 25.75
N CYS A 340 16.84 12.01 25.99
CA CYS A 340 17.13 10.59 26.12
C CYS A 340 16.24 9.76 25.19
N ILE A 341 16.83 8.77 24.52
CA ILE A 341 16.09 7.78 23.73
C ILE A 341 15.13 7.07 24.68
N VAL A 342 13.85 7.13 24.32
CA VAL A 342 12.79 6.48 25.08
C VAL A 342 12.84 4.99 24.78
N PRO A 343 12.89 4.11 25.80
CA PRO A 343 12.79 2.68 25.59
C PRO A 343 11.46 2.35 24.89
N CYS A 344 11.54 1.66 23.76
CA CYS A 344 10.38 1.32 22.94
C CYS A 344 10.26 -0.20 22.78
N THR A 345 9.04 -0.64 22.47
CA THR A 345 8.78 -2.01 22.03
C THR A 345 8.90 -2.10 20.51
N PHE A 346 9.54 -3.17 20.03
CA PHE A 346 9.82 -3.39 18.61
C PHE A 346 9.07 -4.61 18.09
N GLU A 347 8.39 -4.44 16.97
CA GLU A 347 7.88 -5.52 16.11
C GLU A 347 8.31 -5.22 14.67
N GLU A 348 8.26 -6.19 13.76
CA GLU A 348 8.72 -6.05 12.37
C GLU A 348 8.20 -4.75 11.71
N GLY A 349 9.11 -3.79 11.47
CA GLY A 349 8.81 -2.46 10.92
C GLY A 349 8.07 -1.49 11.85
N ARG A 350 7.86 -1.81 13.14
CA ARG A 350 7.08 -1.01 14.09
C ARG A 350 7.83 -0.72 15.39
N LEU A 351 7.75 0.54 15.81
CA LEU A 351 8.21 1.04 17.11
C LEU A 351 6.98 1.50 17.90
N SER A 352 6.87 1.17 19.20
CA SER A 352 5.72 1.54 20.03
C SER A 352 6.11 1.91 21.46
N GLN A 353 5.48 2.94 22.00
CA GLN A 353 5.68 3.38 23.38
C GLN A 353 4.41 3.94 24.04
N GLN A 354 4.24 3.70 25.34
CA GLN A 354 3.12 4.25 26.12
C GLN A 354 3.56 5.38 27.07
N PHE A 355 2.88 6.52 26.96
CA PHE A 355 3.03 7.69 27.81
C PHE A 355 1.80 7.91 28.69
N SER A 356 2.00 8.50 29.87
CA SER A 356 0.90 8.94 30.74
C SER A 356 0.89 10.47 30.84
N VAL A 357 -0.25 11.08 30.57
CA VAL A 357 -0.43 12.54 30.60
C VAL A 357 -1.45 12.89 31.66
N ARG A 358 -1.03 13.66 32.68
CA ARG A 358 -1.91 14.09 33.77
C ARG A 358 -3.02 15.02 33.26
N GLN A 359 -4.12 15.15 33.99
CA GLN A 359 -5.13 16.18 33.73
C GLN A 359 -4.47 17.57 33.68
N GLY A 360 -4.76 18.35 32.63
CA GLY A 360 -4.12 19.65 32.39
C GLY A 360 -2.64 19.58 31.97
N GLY A 361 -2.05 18.38 31.98
CA GLY A 361 -0.65 18.16 31.65
C GLY A 361 -0.36 18.19 30.16
N THR A 362 0.91 18.38 29.81
CA THR A 362 1.42 18.32 28.44
C THR A 362 2.46 17.20 28.32
N LEU A 363 2.39 16.43 27.25
CA LEU A 363 3.42 15.50 26.82
C LEU A 363 4.12 16.08 25.60
N GLN A 364 5.44 16.14 25.63
CA GLN A 364 6.26 16.53 24.49
C GLN A 364 7.35 15.48 24.28
N PHE A 365 7.58 15.09 23.02
CA PHE A 365 8.67 14.22 22.62
C PHE A 365 8.94 14.37 21.12
N ASP A 366 10.11 13.93 20.67
CA ASP A 366 10.55 14.01 19.28
C ASP A 366 10.63 12.59 18.68
N ALA A 367 10.16 12.43 17.45
CA ALA A 367 10.45 11.27 16.62
C ALA A 367 11.54 11.66 15.62
N VAL A 368 12.69 10.98 15.71
CA VAL A 368 13.91 11.30 15.00
C VAL A 368 14.22 10.18 14.02
N THR A 369 14.28 10.52 12.73
CA THR A 369 14.64 9.56 11.66
C THR A 369 15.92 10.00 10.98
N VAL A 370 16.94 9.14 10.96
CA VAL A 370 18.20 9.38 10.27
C VAL A 370 18.33 8.49 9.03
N TYR A 371 18.85 9.07 7.95
CA TYR A 371 19.02 8.42 6.65
C TYR A 371 20.51 8.31 6.30
N CYS A 372 20.97 7.12 5.89
CA CYS A 372 22.37 6.82 5.58
C CYS A 372 22.52 5.96 4.33
N LYS A 373 23.69 6.07 3.68
CA LYS A 373 24.06 5.28 2.49
C LYS A 373 24.85 4.01 2.83
N ASP A 374 25.38 3.94 4.04
CA ASP A 374 26.22 2.85 4.51
C ASP A 374 26.08 2.63 6.02
N MET A 375 26.49 1.45 6.47
CA MET A 375 26.39 1.02 7.87
C MET A 375 27.32 1.82 8.82
N PRO A 376 28.58 2.16 8.47
CA PRO A 376 29.42 3.00 9.32
C PRO A 376 28.80 4.37 9.63
N SER A 377 28.24 5.05 8.62
CA SER A 377 27.54 6.32 8.79
C SER A 377 26.30 6.17 9.68
N LEU A 378 25.59 5.03 9.57
CA LEU A 378 24.46 4.74 10.45
C LEU A 378 24.93 4.60 11.91
N GLN A 379 26.01 3.85 12.15
CA GLN A 379 26.55 3.63 13.49
C GLN A 379 26.98 4.95 14.16
N GLU A 380 27.65 5.84 13.42
CA GLU A 380 28.01 7.17 13.92
C GLU A 380 26.77 8.00 14.30
N LYS A 381 25.70 7.93 13.49
CA LYS A 381 24.45 8.67 13.78
C LYS A 381 23.64 8.06 14.91
N LEU A 382 23.64 6.73 15.05
CA LEU A 382 22.99 6.02 16.16
C LEU A 382 23.52 6.53 17.51
N HIS A 383 24.85 6.64 17.62
CA HIS A 383 25.49 7.16 18.83
C HIS A 383 25.06 8.59 19.19
N ASN A 384 24.71 9.38 18.17
CA ASN A 384 24.31 10.77 18.29
C ASN A 384 22.78 10.98 18.33
N LEU A 385 21.95 9.92 18.30
CA LEU A 385 20.48 10.03 18.30
C LEU A 385 19.93 10.82 19.48
N ASN A 386 20.52 10.67 20.66
CA ASN A 386 20.15 11.45 21.85
C ASN A 386 20.36 12.96 21.62
N ALA A 387 21.45 13.34 20.94
CA ALA A 387 21.73 14.73 20.58
C ALA A 387 20.76 15.26 19.52
N TYR A 388 20.37 14.41 18.56
CA TYR A 388 19.32 14.70 17.57
C TYR A 388 17.90 14.69 18.14
N GLY A 389 17.68 14.23 19.36
CA GLY A 389 16.39 14.35 20.02
C GLY A 389 16.37 15.38 21.16
N ALA A 390 17.50 16.06 21.39
CA ALA A 390 17.54 17.37 22.04
C ALA A 390 17.08 18.52 21.13
N THR A 391 16.48 18.18 19.98
CA THR A 391 16.23 19.08 18.85
C THR A 391 15.02 19.94 19.05
N ARG A 392 15.14 21.00 19.86
CA ARG A 392 14.36 22.19 19.54
C ARG A 392 14.74 22.66 18.14
N CYS A 393 13.76 23.16 17.40
CA CYS A 393 13.96 23.65 16.05
C CYS A 393 15.18 24.58 16.02
N PRO A 394 16.21 24.30 15.19
CA PRO A 394 17.43 25.11 15.18
C PRO A 394 17.22 26.48 14.51
N TYR A 395 16.07 26.66 13.86
CA TYR A 395 15.74 27.87 13.12
C TYR A 395 15.08 28.91 14.05
N LEU A 396 15.70 30.10 14.15
CA LEU A 396 15.13 31.23 14.90
C LEU A 396 13.96 31.91 14.16
N VAL A 397 14.01 31.90 12.83
CA VAL A 397 13.04 32.54 11.93
C VAL A 397 12.84 31.65 10.72
N ASP A 398 11.59 31.52 10.30
CA ASP A 398 11.22 30.88 9.05
C ASP A 398 10.18 31.75 8.32
N LYS A 399 10.19 31.69 6.99
CA LYS A 399 9.27 32.44 6.14
C LYS A 399 8.19 31.51 5.61
N LYS A 400 7.03 32.07 5.30
CA LYS A 400 6.00 31.32 4.57
C LYS A 400 6.58 30.87 3.23
N THR A 401 6.43 29.59 2.92
CA THR A 401 6.88 29.05 1.63
C THR A 401 5.85 29.29 0.54
N GLU A 402 6.33 29.54 -0.67
CA GLU A 402 5.52 29.56 -1.88
C GLU A 402 5.45 28.17 -2.55
N ASN A 403 6.28 27.23 -2.10
CA ASN A 403 6.39 25.87 -2.66
C ASN A 403 5.30 24.92 -2.13
N VAL A 404 4.10 25.42 -1.87
CA VAL A 404 2.95 24.61 -1.47
C VAL A 404 2.17 24.18 -2.71
N VAL A 405 2.13 22.88 -2.96
CA VAL A 405 1.31 22.30 -4.02
C VAL A 405 -0.09 22.02 -3.47
N ASN A 406 -1.09 22.71 -3.98
CA ASN A 406 -2.49 22.49 -3.63
C ASN A 406 -3.12 21.50 -4.61
N PHE A 407 -3.70 20.42 -4.10
CA PHE A 407 -4.48 19.49 -4.89
C PHE A 407 -5.96 19.86 -4.80
N LYS A 408 -6.71 19.63 -5.88
CA LYS A 408 -8.17 19.82 -5.89
C LYS A 408 -8.95 18.75 -5.11
N THR A 409 -8.24 17.80 -4.51
CA THR A 409 -8.80 16.73 -3.69
C THR A 409 -9.31 17.31 -2.37
N PRO A 410 -10.63 17.42 -2.17
CA PRO A 410 -11.19 17.84 -0.90
C PRO A 410 -10.89 16.78 0.16
N ILE A 411 -10.65 17.23 1.38
CA ILE A 411 -10.46 16.34 2.53
C ILE A 411 -11.41 16.79 3.64
N ASN A 412 -11.98 15.82 4.36
CA ASN A 412 -12.81 16.11 5.53
C ASN A 412 -12.09 15.66 6.81
N PRO A 413 -11.10 16.43 7.31
CA PRO A 413 -10.43 16.09 8.56
C PRO A 413 -11.39 16.37 9.71
N SER A 414 -11.91 15.33 10.35
CA SER A 414 -12.50 15.48 11.68
C SER A 414 -11.40 15.37 12.74
N SER A 415 -11.52 16.18 13.79
CA SER A 415 -10.66 16.06 14.97
C SER A 415 -10.79 14.68 15.64
N HIS A 416 -11.87 13.94 15.35
CA HIS A 416 -12.16 12.64 15.93
C HIS A 416 -12.84 11.69 14.92
N GLY A 417 -12.08 10.79 14.33
CA GLY A 417 -12.56 9.63 13.59
C GLY A 417 -12.35 8.36 14.42
N TYR A 418 -12.98 8.26 15.59
CA TYR A 418 -12.71 7.17 16.53
C TYR A 418 -12.80 5.80 15.85
N VAL A 419 -11.66 5.14 15.69
CA VAL A 419 -11.56 3.73 15.33
C VAL A 419 -10.62 3.05 16.31
N LYS A 420 -11.04 1.89 16.80
CA LYS A 420 -10.20 1.02 17.63
C LYS A 420 -9.18 0.35 16.72
N ARG A 421 -7.92 0.25 17.17
CA ARG A 421 -6.84 -0.39 16.41
C ARG A 421 -7.31 -1.76 15.89
N MET A 422 -7.34 -1.94 14.57
CA MET A 422 -7.56 -3.26 13.99
C MET A 422 -6.27 -4.07 14.17
N PRO A 423 -6.36 -5.34 14.62
CA PRO A 423 -5.18 -6.19 14.72
C PRO A 423 -4.52 -6.32 13.34
N PRO A 424 -3.18 -6.34 13.26
CA PRO A 424 -2.48 -6.60 12.01
C PRO A 424 -2.90 -7.98 11.51
N VAL A 425 -3.54 -8.03 10.34
CA VAL A 425 -3.90 -9.27 9.68
C VAL A 425 -2.72 -9.63 8.78
N LYS A 426 -2.04 -10.75 9.06
CA LYS A 426 -1.10 -11.32 8.07
C LYS A 426 -1.91 -11.71 6.85
N GLU A 427 -1.65 -11.02 5.74
CA GLU A 427 -2.17 -11.41 4.44
C GLU A 427 -1.64 -12.82 4.11
N ALA A 428 -2.55 -13.76 3.85
CA ALA A 428 -2.19 -15.13 3.51
C ALA A 428 -1.38 -15.14 2.21
N THR A 429 -0.16 -15.67 2.26
CA THR A 429 0.76 -15.77 1.11
C THR A 429 0.31 -16.81 0.08
N THR A 430 -0.64 -17.67 0.45
CA THR A 430 -1.21 -18.74 -0.40
C THR A 430 -2.70 -18.89 -0.11
N LEU A 431 -3.51 -18.82 -1.16
CA LEU A 431 -4.96 -18.95 -1.07
C LEU A 431 -5.35 -20.43 -1.08
N ASN A 432 -5.89 -20.95 0.03
CA ASN A 432 -6.38 -22.32 0.15
C ASN A 432 -7.92 -22.31 0.31
N PHE A 433 -8.63 -22.26 -0.81
CA PHE A 433 -10.09 -22.23 -0.80
C PHE A 433 -10.69 -23.63 -0.62
N THR A 434 -11.69 -23.74 0.25
CA THR A 434 -12.40 -24.98 0.59
C THR A 434 -13.76 -25.07 -0.11
N TYR A 435 -14.38 -23.92 -0.38
CA TYR A 435 -15.73 -23.85 -0.94
C TYR A 435 -15.88 -22.70 -1.95
N GLN A 436 -16.67 -22.91 -3.00
CA GLN A 436 -17.03 -21.89 -4.00
C GLN A 436 -18.55 -21.76 -4.06
N PHE A 437 -19.03 -20.52 -4.09
CA PHE A 437 -20.43 -20.19 -4.19
C PHE A 437 -20.67 -19.15 -5.29
N GLY A 438 -21.78 -19.21 -6.02
CA GLY A 438 -22.06 -18.33 -7.17
C GLY A 438 -21.69 -18.91 -8.55
N ASN A 439 -21.77 -18.06 -9.57
CA ASN A 439 -21.57 -18.45 -10.96
C ASN A 439 -20.21 -17.94 -11.50
N ASN A 440 -20.05 -18.00 -12.82
CA ASN A 440 -18.79 -17.63 -13.46
C ASN A 440 -18.56 -16.13 -13.37
N ASP A 441 -19.58 -15.31 -13.63
CA ASP A 441 -19.47 -13.85 -13.68
C ASP A 441 -19.29 -13.23 -12.31
N VAL A 442 -19.97 -13.80 -11.30
CA VAL A 442 -19.83 -13.41 -9.90
C VAL A 442 -19.83 -14.65 -9.01
N ALA A 443 -18.72 -14.90 -8.31
CA ALA A 443 -18.58 -16.00 -7.36
C ALA A 443 -18.02 -15.52 -6.01
N THR A 444 -17.96 -16.39 -5.02
CA THR A 444 -17.28 -16.18 -3.75
C THR A 444 -16.61 -17.46 -3.34
N PHE A 445 -15.30 -17.38 -3.07
CA PHE A 445 -14.54 -18.46 -2.48
C PHE A 445 -14.41 -18.27 -0.98
N LEU A 446 -14.45 -19.38 -0.23
CA LEU A 446 -14.29 -19.41 1.21
C LEU A 446 -13.13 -20.35 1.55
N ASP A 447 -12.27 -19.94 2.46
CA ASP A 447 -11.24 -20.81 3.05
C ASP A 447 -11.75 -21.50 4.34
N ASN A 448 -10.92 -22.38 4.92
CA ASN A 448 -11.22 -23.09 6.16
C ASN A 448 -11.35 -22.17 7.39
N ASP A 449 -10.78 -20.96 7.33
CA ASP A 449 -10.78 -19.99 8.42
C ASP A 449 -11.97 -19.00 8.33
N GLY A 450 -12.73 -19.08 7.24
CA GLY A 450 -13.92 -18.30 6.99
C GLY A 450 -13.71 -16.95 6.34
N ASN A 451 -12.54 -16.76 5.71
CA ASN A 451 -12.28 -15.62 4.87
C ASN A 451 -12.98 -15.81 3.52
N ALA A 452 -13.78 -14.82 3.14
CA ALA A 452 -14.44 -14.78 1.86
C ALA A 452 -13.65 -13.94 0.86
N THR A 453 -13.66 -14.38 -0.38
CA THR A 453 -13.13 -13.62 -1.49
C THR A 453 -14.10 -13.62 -2.65
N THR A 454 -14.59 -12.45 -3.05
CA THR A 454 -15.40 -12.36 -4.28
C THR A 454 -14.55 -12.66 -5.50
N LEU A 455 -15.12 -13.44 -6.42
CA LEU A 455 -14.67 -13.53 -7.80
C LEU A 455 -15.56 -12.64 -8.66
N LEU A 456 -14.99 -11.65 -9.37
CA LEU A 456 -15.71 -10.89 -10.40
C LEU A 456 -15.06 -11.08 -11.76
N GLN A 457 -15.77 -11.76 -12.65
CA GLN A 457 -15.27 -12.20 -13.93
C GLN A 457 -13.89 -12.82 -13.82
N GLY A 458 -13.68 -13.65 -12.79
CA GLY A 458 -12.41 -14.29 -12.61
C GLY A 458 -11.26 -13.45 -12.09
N PHE A 459 -11.57 -12.42 -11.31
CA PHE A 459 -10.61 -11.77 -10.42
C PHE A 459 -11.06 -12.02 -8.99
N VAL A 460 -10.15 -12.56 -8.21
CA VAL A 460 -10.25 -12.75 -6.78
C VAL A 460 -9.94 -11.40 -6.14
N PHE A 461 -10.90 -10.75 -5.45
CA PHE A 461 -10.57 -9.58 -4.63
C PHE A 461 -9.33 -9.90 -3.79
N GLY A 462 -8.27 -9.08 -3.90
CA GLY A 462 -6.94 -9.38 -3.35
C GLY A 462 -6.95 -9.91 -1.92
N VAL A 463 -5.85 -10.53 -1.50
CA VAL A 463 -5.67 -11.15 -0.18
C VAL A 463 -6.32 -10.30 0.93
N GLY A 464 -7.48 -10.75 1.43
CA GLY A 464 -8.28 -10.02 2.44
C GLY A 464 -9.69 -9.58 2.06
N GLY A 465 -10.12 -9.72 0.79
CA GLY A 465 -11.52 -9.61 0.34
C GLY A 465 -12.23 -8.27 0.63
N GLU A 466 -13.50 -8.18 0.23
CA GLU A 466 -14.41 -7.13 0.70
C GLU A 466 -14.62 -7.23 2.21
N LYS A 467 -14.68 -6.08 2.88
CA LYS A 467 -14.84 -6.02 4.34
C LYS A 467 -16.08 -5.23 4.69
N ILE A 468 -16.90 -5.80 5.56
CA ILE A 468 -18.18 -5.23 5.97
C ILE A 468 -18.11 -4.96 7.46
N TYR A 469 -18.30 -3.71 7.84
CA TYR A 469 -18.19 -3.28 9.22
C TYR A 469 -19.51 -2.73 9.74
N GLY A 470 -19.93 -3.20 10.92
CA GLY A 470 -20.97 -2.54 11.71
C GLY A 470 -20.35 -1.42 12.53
N VAL A 471 -20.99 -0.24 12.53
CA VAL A 471 -20.49 0.94 13.23
C VAL A 471 -21.41 1.29 14.40
N GLN A 472 -20.94 1.03 15.62
CA GLN A 472 -21.69 1.34 16.85
C GLN A 472 -20.82 2.12 17.83
N ARG A 473 -21.32 3.27 18.34
CA ARG A 473 -20.63 4.10 19.33
C ARG A 473 -19.16 4.45 18.96
N GLY A 474 -18.89 4.68 17.67
CA GLY A 474 -17.54 4.96 17.16
C GLY A 474 -16.61 3.74 17.22
N THR A 475 -17.15 2.53 17.11
CA THR A 475 -16.39 1.28 16.97
C THR A 475 -16.85 0.59 15.70
N MET A 476 -15.90 0.18 14.87
CA MET A 476 -16.14 -0.66 13.70
C MET A 476 -15.87 -2.13 14.06
N THR A 477 -16.85 -3.00 13.83
CA THR A 477 -16.70 -4.45 14.01
C THR A 477 -16.82 -5.13 12.67
N LEU A 478 -15.84 -5.94 12.29
CA LEU A 478 -15.92 -6.74 11.06
C LEU A 478 -17.04 -7.78 11.21
N LEU A 479 -18.00 -7.76 10.28
CA LEU A 479 -19.18 -8.61 10.29
C LEU A 479 -19.01 -9.87 9.44
N ASN A 480 -18.20 -9.80 8.38
CA ASN A 480 -17.91 -10.90 7.47
C ASN A 480 -16.51 -11.50 7.70
N GLY A 481 -16.08 -11.60 8.96
CA GLY A 481 -14.80 -12.21 9.35
C GLY A 481 -14.98 -13.28 10.44
N GLY A 482 -14.19 -14.35 10.36
CA GLY A 482 -14.26 -15.51 11.27
C GLY A 482 -15.13 -16.65 10.74
N LYS A 483 -15.47 -17.62 11.61
CA LYS A 483 -16.21 -18.83 11.23
C LYS A 483 -17.59 -18.48 10.65
N PHE A 484 -17.90 -19.01 9.47
CA PHE A 484 -19.22 -18.94 8.83
C PHE A 484 -19.97 -20.26 8.98
N SER A 485 -21.29 -20.23 8.78
CA SER A 485 -22.11 -21.43 8.58
C SER A 485 -22.68 -21.46 7.17
N LEU A 486 -22.64 -22.61 6.52
CA LEU A 486 -23.38 -22.87 5.27
C LEU A 486 -24.81 -23.27 5.61
N GLN A 487 -25.79 -22.53 5.10
CA GLN A 487 -27.21 -22.80 5.26
C GLN A 487 -27.85 -22.90 3.87
N GLY A 488 -27.88 -24.11 3.31
CA GLY A 488 -28.33 -24.35 1.94
C GLY A 488 -27.46 -23.62 0.92
N ASP A 489 -28.04 -22.65 0.24
CA ASP A 489 -27.41 -21.77 -0.75
C ASP A 489 -26.96 -20.43 -0.15
N ARG A 490 -26.69 -20.39 1.16
CA ARG A 490 -26.31 -19.15 1.84
C ARG A 490 -25.09 -19.35 2.74
N VAL A 491 -24.27 -18.31 2.78
CA VAL A 491 -23.15 -18.16 3.71
C VAL A 491 -23.56 -17.16 4.77
N VAL A 492 -23.52 -17.56 6.03
CA VAL A 492 -23.98 -16.73 7.15
C VAL A 492 -22.84 -16.51 8.13
N TRP A 493 -22.52 -15.25 8.40
CA TRP A 493 -21.64 -14.82 9.49
C TRP A 493 -22.48 -14.23 10.63
N ASN A 494 -22.35 -14.84 11.80
CA ASN A 494 -23.04 -14.38 13.01
C ASN A 494 -22.06 -13.59 13.89
N GLY A 495 -22.18 -12.26 13.85
CA GLY A 495 -21.44 -11.36 14.74
C GLY A 495 -22.23 -11.00 15.99
N LYS A 496 -21.54 -10.50 17.02
CA LYS A 496 -22.19 -9.99 18.25
C LYS A 496 -23.16 -8.83 17.98
N GLN A 497 -22.95 -8.07 16.91
CA GLN A 497 -23.71 -6.86 16.58
C GLN A 497 -24.82 -7.10 15.54
N GLY A 498 -24.76 -8.20 14.79
CA GLY A 498 -25.66 -8.48 13.69
C GLY A 498 -25.23 -9.69 12.88
N VAL A 499 -26.09 -10.06 11.93
CA VAL A 499 -25.91 -11.19 11.02
C VAL A 499 -25.59 -10.63 9.63
N CYS A 500 -24.53 -11.13 9.01
CA CYS A 500 -24.23 -10.87 7.61
C CYS A 500 -24.51 -12.15 6.82
N THR A 501 -25.43 -12.05 5.86
CA THR A 501 -25.80 -13.14 4.97
C THR A 501 -25.34 -12.82 3.56
N LEU A 502 -24.68 -13.79 2.94
CA LEU A 502 -24.28 -13.78 1.54
C LEU A 502 -25.01 -14.89 0.80
N PHE A 503 -25.54 -14.56 -0.37
CA PHE A 503 -26.07 -15.53 -1.33
C PHE A 503 -25.84 -15.04 -2.77
N HIS A 504 -26.11 -15.90 -3.74
CA HIS A 504 -25.81 -15.69 -5.16
C HIS A 504 -26.95 -16.20 -6.01
N ASP A 505 -27.23 -15.46 -7.07
CA ASP A 505 -28.06 -15.86 -8.20
C ASP A 505 -27.27 -15.62 -9.51
N GLU A 506 -27.64 -14.61 -10.30
CA GLU A 506 -26.83 -14.01 -11.36
C GLU A 506 -25.88 -12.93 -10.82
N GLU A 507 -26.17 -12.41 -9.62
CA GLU A 507 -25.46 -11.37 -8.89
C GLU A 507 -25.03 -11.89 -7.50
N LYS A 508 -24.14 -11.16 -6.85
CA LYS A 508 -23.76 -11.39 -5.45
C LYS A 508 -24.55 -10.47 -4.53
N HIS A 509 -25.21 -11.03 -3.53
CA HIS A 509 -26.04 -10.28 -2.60
C HIS A 509 -25.48 -10.31 -1.19
N TYR A 510 -25.33 -9.13 -0.60
CA TYR A 510 -25.10 -8.95 0.83
C TYR A 510 -26.36 -8.46 1.50
N CYS A 511 -26.66 -9.08 2.63
CA CYS A 511 -27.69 -8.62 3.54
C CYS A 511 -27.13 -8.59 4.96
N VAL A 512 -26.95 -7.39 5.51
CA VAL A 512 -26.59 -7.19 6.91
C VAL A 512 -27.83 -6.83 7.70
N GLN A 513 -28.09 -7.57 8.77
CA GLN A 513 -29.22 -7.34 9.66
C GLN A 513 -28.72 -7.14 11.10
N TYR A 514 -29.27 -6.14 11.77
CA TYR A 514 -28.88 -5.77 13.11
C TYR A 514 -30.04 -5.91 14.10
N THR A 515 -29.69 -6.07 15.38
CA THR A 515 -30.66 -6.03 16.48
C THR A 515 -31.03 -4.60 16.90
N SER A 516 -30.22 -3.60 16.52
CA SER A 516 -30.46 -2.17 16.75
C SER A 516 -29.91 -1.33 15.61
N ALA A 517 -30.53 -0.18 15.33
CA ALA A 517 -30.16 0.66 14.20
C ALA A 517 -28.73 1.20 14.32
N GLN A 518 -27.93 1.00 13.28
CA GLN A 518 -26.51 1.39 13.23
C GLN A 518 -26.06 1.65 11.79
N LYS A 519 -24.87 2.25 11.60
CA LYS A 519 -24.31 2.43 10.26
C LYS A 519 -23.58 1.17 9.82
N THR A 520 -23.52 0.97 8.51
CA THR A 520 -22.73 -0.11 7.89
C THR A 520 -21.71 0.51 6.96
N LEU A 521 -20.44 0.12 7.08
CA LEU A 521 -19.40 0.48 6.12
C LEU A 521 -19.02 -0.75 5.30
N PHE A 522 -19.23 -0.69 4.00
CA PHE A 522 -18.67 -1.63 3.05
C PHE A 522 -17.34 -1.08 2.52
N TYR A 523 -16.33 -1.93 2.48
CA TYR A 523 -15.02 -1.63 1.93
C TYR A 523 -14.67 -2.65 0.83
N PHE A 524 -14.46 -2.15 -0.37
CA PHE A 524 -14.16 -2.92 -1.57
C PHE A 524 -12.75 -2.57 -2.05
N PRO A 525 -11.72 -3.39 -1.77
CA PRO A 525 -10.38 -3.17 -2.32
C PRO A 525 -10.34 -3.49 -3.82
N PHE A 526 -9.55 -2.74 -4.60
CA PHE A 526 -9.29 -2.98 -6.02
C PHE A 526 -7.83 -3.38 -6.24
N GLU A 527 -7.56 -4.21 -7.24
CA GLU A 527 -6.19 -4.62 -7.62
C GLU A 527 -5.38 -3.48 -8.23
N GLU A 528 -6.06 -2.67 -9.04
CA GLU A 528 -5.49 -1.52 -9.74
C GLU A 528 -6.36 -0.29 -9.48
N LYS A 529 -5.89 0.87 -9.93
CA LYS A 529 -6.69 2.09 -9.87
C LYS A 529 -7.86 1.98 -10.83
N CYS A 530 -9.08 1.99 -10.30
CA CYS A 530 -10.33 1.97 -11.06
C CYS A 530 -11.01 3.33 -11.00
N ARG A 531 -11.62 3.74 -12.12
CA ARG A 531 -12.54 4.88 -12.16
C ARG A 531 -13.87 4.44 -11.55
N VAL A 532 -14.42 5.24 -10.64
CA VAL A 532 -15.74 4.98 -10.04
C VAL A 532 -16.70 6.12 -10.34
N GLN A 533 -17.93 5.77 -10.69
CA GLN A 533 -19.04 6.70 -10.86
C GLN A 533 -20.19 6.24 -9.96
N PHE A 534 -20.98 7.17 -9.43
CA PHE A 534 -22.18 6.87 -8.63
C PHE A 534 -23.36 7.57 -9.26
N ASP A 535 -24.42 6.80 -9.51
CA ASP A 535 -25.70 7.32 -9.97
C ASP A 535 -26.82 6.50 -9.33
N ASN A 536 -27.82 7.18 -8.75
CA ASN A 536 -29.03 6.57 -8.19
C ASN A 536 -28.82 5.32 -7.31
N GLY A 537 -27.83 5.34 -6.41
CA GLY A 537 -27.53 4.20 -5.52
C GLY A 537 -26.66 3.12 -6.15
N VAL A 538 -26.23 3.28 -7.41
CA VAL A 538 -25.39 2.34 -8.14
C VAL A 538 -24.00 2.93 -8.33
N PHE A 539 -22.97 2.22 -7.87
CA PHE A 539 -21.59 2.53 -8.18
C PHE A 539 -21.13 1.73 -9.40
N THR A 540 -20.78 2.41 -10.48
CA THR A 540 -20.15 1.81 -11.66
C THR A 540 -18.64 1.92 -11.52
N VAL A 541 -17.95 0.78 -11.40
CA VAL A 541 -16.50 0.69 -11.26
C VAL A 541 -15.91 0.20 -12.58
N CYS A 542 -15.00 0.98 -13.17
CA CYS A 542 -14.34 0.71 -14.44
C CYS A 542 -12.81 0.73 -14.27
N GLY A 543 -12.18 -0.43 -14.40
CA GLY A 543 -10.72 -0.59 -14.49
C GLY A 543 -10.24 -0.64 -15.94
N THR A 544 -8.97 -0.98 -16.14
CA THR A 544 -8.37 -1.10 -17.48
C THR A 544 -8.91 -2.31 -18.24
N GLN A 545 -9.24 -3.39 -17.51
CA GLN A 545 -9.66 -4.65 -18.10
C GLN A 545 -11.15 -4.97 -17.88
N ARG A 546 -11.85 -4.31 -16.94
CA ARG A 546 -13.16 -4.76 -16.44
C ARG A 546 -14.05 -3.65 -15.92
N SER A 547 -15.36 -3.92 -15.94
CA SER A 547 -16.37 -3.06 -15.33
C SER A 547 -17.38 -3.90 -14.52
N PHE A 548 -17.74 -3.43 -13.34
CA PHE A 548 -18.77 -4.03 -12.49
C PHE A 548 -19.58 -2.94 -11.79
N THR A 549 -20.73 -3.32 -11.25
CA THR A 549 -21.63 -2.43 -10.53
C THR A 549 -21.81 -2.88 -9.09
N VAL A 550 -21.80 -1.94 -8.16
CA VAL A 550 -22.17 -2.13 -6.76
C VAL A 550 -23.46 -1.36 -6.51
N THR A 551 -24.58 -2.07 -6.45
CA THR A 551 -25.90 -1.51 -6.25
C THR A 551 -26.26 -1.51 -4.77
N CYS A 552 -26.41 -0.32 -4.20
CA CYS A 552 -26.82 -0.11 -2.82
C CYS A 552 -28.34 -0.01 -2.76
N LEU A 553 -28.99 -1.01 -2.15
CA LEU A 553 -30.46 -1.04 -2.06
C LEU A 553 -31.00 -0.17 -0.91
N ASP A 554 -30.12 0.18 0.04
CA ASP A 554 -30.45 1.01 1.19
C ASP A 554 -29.72 2.37 1.08
N LYS A 555 -30.19 3.36 1.84
CA LYS A 555 -29.72 4.76 1.74
C LYS A 555 -28.23 4.89 2.05
N VAL A 556 -27.46 5.30 1.04
CA VAL A 556 -26.05 5.68 1.19
C VAL A 556 -25.96 7.04 1.90
N GLU A 557 -25.15 7.12 2.94
CA GLU A 557 -24.89 8.38 3.66
C GLU A 557 -23.64 9.07 3.11
N SER A 558 -22.56 8.30 2.91
CA SER A 558 -21.34 8.82 2.31
C SER A 558 -20.52 7.72 1.64
N PHE A 559 -19.64 8.07 0.71
CA PHE A 559 -18.75 7.15 0.00
C PHE A 559 -17.40 7.81 -0.32
N SER A 560 -16.38 7.03 -0.71
CA SER A 560 -15.08 7.57 -1.14
C SER A 560 -14.25 6.53 -1.88
N THR A 561 -13.48 6.98 -2.88
CA THR A 561 -12.38 6.22 -3.48
C THR A 561 -11.00 6.81 -3.13
N ASN A 562 -10.97 7.82 -2.26
CA ASN A 562 -9.74 8.50 -1.86
C ASN A 562 -8.88 7.55 -1.01
N ALA A 563 -7.65 7.29 -1.46
CA ALA A 563 -6.71 6.39 -0.78
C ALA A 563 -6.45 6.72 0.70
N LEU A 564 -6.69 7.96 1.13
CA LEU A 564 -6.55 8.39 2.52
C LEU A 564 -7.71 7.92 3.41
N GLU A 565 -8.94 7.96 2.90
CA GLU A 565 -10.16 7.52 3.62
C GLU A 565 -10.41 6.02 3.46
N CYS A 566 -9.85 5.48 2.39
CA CYS A 566 -10.02 4.13 1.88
C CYS A 566 -8.76 3.30 2.19
N ASN A 567 -8.22 3.47 3.40
CA ASN A 567 -7.05 2.76 3.93
C ASN A 567 -7.52 1.81 5.03
N THR A 568 -7.30 0.50 4.91
CA THR A 568 -7.75 -0.50 5.88
C THR A 568 -7.26 -0.28 7.31
N GLU A 569 -6.11 0.39 7.49
CA GLU A 569 -5.55 0.73 8.80
C GLU A 569 -6.14 2.02 9.40
N ARG A 570 -6.78 2.84 8.56
CA ARG A 570 -7.33 4.16 8.90
C ARG A 570 -8.75 4.34 8.33
N LEU A 571 -9.51 3.24 8.23
CA LEU A 571 -10.84 3.22 7.61
C LEU A 571 -11.76 4.19 8.34
N ARG A 572 -12.44 5.05 7.58
CA ARG A 572 -13.40 6.02 8.12
C ARG A 572 -14.83 5.60 7.78
N TYR A 573 -15.77 5.89 8.68
CA TYR A 573 -17.21 5.75 8.42
C TYR A 573 -17.89 7.09 8.12
N LYS A 574 -17.13 8.19 8.10
CA LYS A 574 -17.57 9.49 7.59
C LYS A 574 -16.66 9.86 6.43
N LEU A 575 -17.22 9.77 5.22
CA LEU A 575 -16.46 9.83 3.98
C LEU A 575 -16.72 11.16 3.25
N SER A 576 -15.78 11.55 2.38
CA SER A 576 -15.78 12.84 1.68
C SER A 576 -16.78 12.96 0.53
N ASN A 577 -17.41 11.86 0.09
CA ASN A 577 -18.17 11.77 -1.16
C ASN A 577 -17.33 12.04 -2.41
N GLU A 578 -16.01 11.87 -2.31
CA GLU A 578 -15.11 12.02 -3.45
C GLU A 578 -15.06 10.74 -4.28
N MET A 579 -15.29 10.88 -5.59
CA MET A 579 -15.09 9.82 -6.56
C MET A 579 -14.12 10.25 -7.64
N GLN A 580 -12.97 9.59 -7.66
CA GLN A 580 -12.00 9.67 -8.74
C GLN A 580 -11.54 8.25 -9.13
N CYS A 581 -10.34 8.16 -9.71
CA CYS A 581 -9.62 6.89 -9.83
C CYS A 581 -8.99 6.52 -8.47
N GLY A 582 -9.39 5.40 -7.89
CA GLY A 582 -8.88 4.92 -6.60
C GLY A 582 -8.57 3.43 -6.63
N SER A 583 -7.83 2.93 -5.65
CA SER A 583 -7.52 1.50 -5.49
C SER A 583 -8.50 0.77 -4.56
N CYS A 584 -9.62 1.41 -4.22
CA CYS A 584 -10.71 0.83 -3.46
C CYS A 584 -11.95 1.73 -3.54
N LEU A 585 -13.06 1.23 -3.03
CA LEU A 585 -14.31 1.95 -2.78
C LEU A 585 -14.78 1.67 -1.36
N ALA A 586 -14.98 2.73 -0.57
CA ALA A 586 -15.64 2.67 0.72
C ALA A 586 -17.04 3.28 0.62
N VAL A 587 -18.06 2.60 1.15
CA VAL A 587 -19.46 3.02 1.13
C VAL A 587 -20.05 2.91 2.53
N CYS A 588 -20.45 4.05 3.11
CA CYS A 588 -21.12 4.11 4.39
C CYS A 588 -22.63 4.33 4.20
N PHE A 589 -23.42 3.42 4.74
CA PHE A 589 -24.87 3.49 4.77
C PHE A 589 -25.37 4.36 5.93
N ALA A 590 -26.53 4.99 5.72
CA ALA A 590 -27.24 5.69 6.77
C ALA A 590 -27.61 4.73 7.92
N THR A 591 -27.84 5.29 9.11
CA THR A 591 -28.19 4.49 10.29
C THR A 591 -29.50 3.72 10.04
N SER A 592 -29.43 2.40 10.07
CA SER A 592 -30.54 1.51 9.73
C SER A 592 -30.42 0.17 10.47
N MET A 593 -31.52 -0.58 10.55
CA MET A 593 -31.54 -1.97 11.02
C MET A 593 -31.01 -2.95 9.97
N GLN A 594 -30.90 -2.51 8.72
CA GLN A 594 -30.50 -3.33 7.59
C GLN A 594 -29.65 -2.53 6.60
N ALA A 595 -28.67 -3.19 5.99
CA ALA A 595 -27.95 -2.69 4.83
C ALA A 595 -27.75 -3.82 3.81
N ARG A 596 -28.13 -3.57 2.56
CA ARG A 596 -28.07 -4.52 1.46
C ARG A 596 -27.32 -3.94 0.28
N VAL A 597 -26.44 -4.77 -0.26
CA VAL A 597 -25.61 -4.45 -1.43
C VAL A 597 -25.71 -5.60 -2.40
N LYS A 598 -25.81 -5.27 -3.69
CA LYS A 598 -25.66 -6.22 -4.78
C LYS A 598 -24.41 -5.90 -5.58
N ILE A 599 -23.71 -6.92 -6.02
CA ILE A 599 -22.55 -6.78 -6.90
C ILE A 599 -22.83 -7.59 -8.16
N SER A 600 -22.81 -6.91 -9.30
CA SER A 600 -23.03 -7.52 -10.60
C SER A 600 -21.91 -7.17 -11.56
N SER A 601 -21.58 -8.12 -12.43
CA SER A 601 -20.67 -7.86 -13.54
C SER A 601 -21.41 -7.09 -14.64
N VAL A 602 -20.76 -6.08 -15.23
CA VAL A 602 -21.33 -5.36 -16.38
C VAL A 602 -21.28 -6.21 -17.66
N SER A 603 -20.49 -7.28 -17.69
CA SER A 603 -20.49 -8.22 -18.82
C SER A 603 -20.80 -9.65 -18.37
N ALA A 604 -21.59 -10.36 -19.17
CA ALA A 604 -21.96 -11.75 -18.90
C ALA A 604 -21.09 -12.72 -19.71
N THR A 605 -20.74 -13.84 -19.11
CA THR A 605 -20.07 -14.94 -19.80
C THR A 605 -21.14 -15.75 -20.54
N PRO A 606 -21.01 -15.96 -21.86
CA PRO A 606 -22.04 -16.69 -22.60
C PRO A 606 -22.26 -18.09 -22.02
N THR A 607 -23.52 -18.46 -21.81
CA THR A 607 -23.91 -19.80 -21.33
C THR A 607 -23.38 -20.89 -22.27
N PRO A 608 -22.80 -21.99 -21.74
CA PRO A 608 -22.35 -23.12 -22.55
C PRO A 608 -23.41 -23.59 -23.54
N CYS A 609 -23.03 -23.71 -24.81
CA CYS A 609 -23.88 -24.22 -25.86
C CYS A 609 -23.12 -25.32 -26.61
N PRO A 610 -23.04 -26.54 -26.04
CA PRO A 610 -22.22 -27.59 -26.60
C PRO A 610 -22.79 -28.10 -27.92
N LEU A 611 -21.92 -28.14 -28.94
CA LEU A 611 -22.18 -28.74 -30.25
C LEU A 611 -22.30 -30.25 -30.13
N VAL A 612 -21.57 -30.86 -29.19
CA VAL A 612 -21.52 -32.31 -28.99
C VAL A 612 -22.13 -32.66 -27.63
N ARG A 613 -23.10 -33.59 -27.61
CA ARG A 613 -23.89 -33.97 -26.44
C ARG A 613 -24.03 -35.50 -26.37
N GLU A 614 -24.51 -35.97 -25.21
CA GLU A 614 -24.97 -37.35 -25.01
C GLU A 614 -23.93 -38.41 -25.38
N SER A 615 -22.69 -38.20 -24.93
CA SER A 615 -21.62 -39.18 -25.00
C SER A 615 -20.65 -39.01 -23.83
N LEU A 616 -19.90 -40.07 -23.51
CA LEU A 616 -18.89 -39.99 -22.45
C LEU A 616 -17.79 -38.97 -22.81
N VAL A 617 -17.39 -38.92 -24.09
CA VAL A 617 -16.39 -37.96 -24.61
C VAL A 617 -16.92 -36.53 -24.51
N SER A 618 -18.18 -36.27 -24.86
CA SER A 618 -18.77 -34.93 -24.73
C SER A 618 -18.94 -34.52 -23.28
N THR A 619 -19.33 -35.44 -22.39
CA THR A 619 -19.42 -35.18 -20.95
C THR A 619 -18.08 -34.74 -20.38
N TYR A 620 -17.00 -35.48 -20.67
CA TYR A 620 -15.67 -35.11 -20.20
C TYR A 620 -15.13 -33.85 -20.88
N LEU A 621 -15.37 -33.66 -22.17
CA LEU A 621 -14.96 -32.44 -22.88
C LEU A 621 -15.68 -31.20 -22.31
N ASN A 622 -16.99 -31.27 -22.11
CA ASN A 622 -17.80 -30.22 -21.50
C ASN A 622 -17.36 -29.95 -20.07
N TYR A 623 -17.07 -30.98 -19.28
CA TYR A 623 -16.54 -30.82 -17.92
C TYR A 623 -15.16 -30.16 -17.91
N MET A 624 -14.22 -30.61 -18.74
CA MET A 624 -12.87 -30.07 -18.80
C MET A 624 -12.84 -28.65 -19.34
N ASN A 625 -13.59 -28.35 -20.40
CA ASN A 625 -13.72 -26.99 -20.93
C ASN A 625 -14.48 -26.10 -19.96
N GLY A 626 -15.51 -26.63 -19.30
CA GLY A 626 -16.18 -25.97 -18.20
C GLY A 626 -15.17 -25.55 -17.14
N LYS A 627 -14.32 -26.46 -16.67
CA LYS A 627 -13.23 -26.12 -15.74
C LYS A 627 -12.24 -25.09 -16.29
N ASN A 628 -11.87 -25.18 -17.57
CA ASN A 628 -10.91 -24.26 -18.18
C ASN A 628 -11.46 -22.84 -18.37
N VAL A 629 -12.77 -22.69 -18.58
CA VAL A 629 -13.46 -21.41 -18.75
C VAL A 629 -13.94 -20.86 -17.40
N PHE A 630 -14.39 -21.72 -16.49
CA PHE A 630 -15.25 -21.35 -15.35
C PHE A 630 -14.68 -21.60 -13.97
N CYS A 631 -13.69 -22.49 -13.78
CA CYS A 631 -13.36 -22.90 -12.41
C CYS A 631 -12.59 -21.87 -11.59
N LEU A 632 -11.91 -20.89 -12.17
CA LEU A 632 -11.12 -19.95 -11.35
C LEU A 632 -10.97 -18.52 -11.89
N ASN A 633 -11.18 -18.20 -13.17
CA ASN A 633 -10.69 -16.91 -13.70
C ASN A 633 -11.47 -16.23 -14.87
N ASN A 634 -12.68 -16.64 -15.30
CA ASN A 634 -13.38 -16.17 -16.54
C ASN A 634 -12.45 -15.72 -17.68
N ARG A 635 -11.31 -16.38 -17.71
CA ARG A 635 -10.14 -16.26 -18.54
C ARG A 635 -9.64 -17.67 -18.56
N LEU A 636 -9.23 -18.08 -19.75
CA LEU A 636 -8.74 -19.43 -19.96
C LEU A 636 -7.64 -19.71 -18.95
N LYS A 637 -7.84 -20.74 -18.11
CA LYS A 637 -6.83 -21.23 -17.16
C LYS A 637 -5.47 -21.45 -17.83
N ARG A 638 -5.51 -21.78 -19.13
CA ARG A 638 -4.38 -21.82 -20.05
C ARG A 638 -4.91 -21.38 -21.42
N ALA A 639 -4.59 -20.18 -21.86
CA ALA A 639 -5.06 -19.64 -23.13
C ALA A 639 -4.32 -20.21 -24.36
N ASP A 640 -3.82 -21.44 -24.28
CA ASP A 640 -3.10 -22.06 -25.41
C ASP A 640 -4.04 -22.34 -26.59
N SER A 641 -3.46 -22.43 -27.77
CA SER A 641 -4.17 -22.58 -29.03
C SER A 641 -5.16 -23.73 -29.02
N LEU A 642 -4.74 -24.88 -28.51
CA LEU A 642 -5.55 -26.09 -28.49
C LEU A 642 -6.72 -25.95 -27.50
N THR A 643 -6.49 -25.34 -26.34
CA THR A 643 -7.54 -25.11 -25.34
C THR A 643 -8.61 -24.17 -25.88
N LEU A 644 -8.25 -23.03 -26.47
CA LEU A 644 -9.24 -22.10 -27.04
C LEU A 644 -10.00 -22.73 -28.21
N ALA A 645 -9.31 -23.43 -29.12
CA ALA A 645 -9.96 -24.13 -30.24
C ALA A 645 -10.88 -25.28 -29.76
N SER A 646 -10.53 -25.98 -28.66
CA SER A 646 -11.38 -27.03 -28.11
C SER A 646 -12.70 -26.48 -27.56
N ILE A 647 -12.73 -25.22 -27.10
CA ILE A 647 -13.93 -24.60 -26.57
C ILE A 647 -14.93 -24.26 -27.67
N CYS A 648 -14.52 -24.17 -28.94
CA CYS A 648 -15.46 -24.06 -30.07
C CYS A 648 -16.47 -25.22 -30.10
N PHE A 649 -16.10 -26.41 -29.61
CA PHE A 649 -17.01 -27.58 -29.51
C PHE A 649 -18.04 -27.47 -28.38
N THR A 650 -17.79 -26.63 -27.37
CA THR A 650 -18.58 -26.62 -26.13
C THR A 650 -19.27 -25.28 -25.86
N ASN A 651 -18.68 -24.17 -26.31
CA ASN A 651 -19.20 -22.82 -26.15
C ASN A 651 -18.63 -21.87 -27.24
N PRO A 652 -19.11 -21.96 -28.48
CA PRO A 652 -18.66 -21.09 -29.55
C PRO A 652 -18.95 -19.61 -29.27
N LYS A 653 -20.07 -19.29 -28.60
CA LYS A 653 -20.41 -17.91 -28.23
C LYS A 653 -19.33 -17.26 -27.36
N PHE A 654 -18.77 -18.01 -26.40
CA PHE A 654 -17.61 -17.55 -25.63
C PHE A 654 -16.41 -17.25 -26.51
N VAL A 655 -16.08 -18.14 -27.46
CA VAL A 655 -14.95 -17.94 -28.38
C VAL A 655 -15.14 -16.70 -29.26
N LYS A 656 -16.34 -16.48 -29.81
CA LYS A 656 -16.68 -15.26 -30.57
C LYS A 656 -16.42 -13.99 -29.75
N LYS A 657 -16.95 -13.94 -28.52
CA LYS A 657 -16.71 -12.83 -27.58
C LYS A 657 -15.21 -12.65 -27.30
N TYR A 658 -14.52 -13.73 -26.95
CA TYR A 658 -13.09 -13.72 -26.61
C TYR A 658 -12.22 -13.22 -27.77
N VAL A 659 -12.47 -13.66 -29.00
CA VAL A 659 -11.72 -13.21 -30.19
C VAL A 659 -11.96 -11.72 -30.44
N LEU A 660 -13.21 -11.25 -30.41
CA LEU A 660 -13.53 -9.83 -30.63
C LEU A 660 -12.87 -8.91 -29.61
N GLU A 661 -12.79 -9.34 -28.35
CA GLU A 661 -12.21 -8.54 -27.27
C GLU A 661 -10.66 -8.49 -27.30
N ASN A 662 -10.00 -9.51 -27.85
CA ASN A 662 -8.55 -9.71 -27.71
C ASN A 662 -7.73 -9.61 -29.02
N VAL A 663 -8.36 -9.49 -30.18
CA VAL A 663 -7.62 -9.29 -31.44
C VAL A 663 -6.84 -7.97 -31.39
N GLY A 664 -5.53 -8.06 -31.68
CA GLY A 664 -4.62 -6.91 -31.64
C GLY A 664 -4.21 -6.45 -30.23
N LYS A 665 -4.57 -7.19 -29.19
CA LYS A 665 -4.19 -6.89 -27.80
C LYS A 665 -3.29 -7.98 -27.21
N GLU A 666 -2.57 -7.63 -26.15
CA GLU A 666 -1.85 -8.61 -25.34
C GLU A 666 -2.84 -9.47 -24.54
N ASN A 667 -2.61 -10.78 -24.52
CA ASN A 667 -3.43 -11.72 -23.77
C ASN A 667 -2.80 -11.97 -22.39
N TYR A 668 -3.64 -12.08 -21.37
CA TYR A 668 -3.21 -12.33 -20.00
C TYR A 668 -4.01 -13.46 -19.35
N PHE A 669 -3.39 -14.22 -18.46
CA PHE A 669 -4.05 -15.18 -17.56
C PHE A 669 -3.62 -14.91 -16.12
N TYR A 670 -4.40 -15.39 -15.14
CA TYR A 670 -3.97 -15.37 -13.75
C TYR A 670 -3.28 -16.69 -13.41
N ASP A 671 -2.09 -16.61 -12.81
CA ASP A 671 -1.39 -17.78 -12.32
C ASP A 671 -2.04 -18.37 -11.05
N ALA A 672 -1.48 -19.47 -10.53
CA ALA A 672 -1.99 -20.12 -9.33
C ALA A 672 -1.93 -19.24 -8.06
N CYS A 673 -1.17 -18.13 -8.11
CA CYS A 673 -1.07 -17.14 -7.04
C CYS A 673 -2.03 -15.95 -7.25
N GLY A 674 -2.88 -15.99 -8.28
CA GLY A 674 -3.80 -14.91 -8.60
C GLY A 674 -3.12 -13.68 -9.22
N LYS A 675 -1.90 -13.81 -9.77
CA LYS A 675 -1.20 -12.69 -10.43
C LYS A 675 -1.40 -12.72 -11.94
N VAL A 676 -1.60 -11.54 -12.54
CA VAL A 676 -1.67 -11.37 -14.00
C VAL A 676 -0.32 -11.72 -14.64
N LYS A 677 -0.34 -12.68 -15.56
CA LYS A 677 0.79 -13.08 -16.39
C LYS A 677 0.44 -12.89 -17.86
N MET A 678 1.31 -12.19 -18.60
CA MET A 678 1.21 -12.10 -20.05
C MET A 678 1.46 -13.48 -20.66
N PHE A 679 0.68 -13.82 -21.68
CA PHE A 679 0.81 -15.08 -22.39
C PHE A 679 0.98 -14.84 -23.89
N THR A 680 1.93 -15.57 -24.48
CA THR A 680 2.52 -15.25 -25.79
C THR A 680 2.23 -16.31 -26.86
N ASP A 681 1.13 -17.07 -26.78
CA ASP A 681 0.73 -17.95 -27.88
C ASP A 681 0.05 -17.15 -28.99
N LYS A 682 0.84 -16.79 -29.99
CA LYS A 682 0.38 -16.01 -31.16
C LYS A 682 -0.57 -16.79 -32.06
N LEU A 683 -0.63 -18.13 -31.95
CA LEU A 683 -1.49 -18.99 -32.77
C LEU A 683 -2.87 -19.23 -32.15
N ALA A 684 -3.09 -18.81 -30.90
CA ALA A 684 -4.35 -19.11 -30.21
C ALA A 684 -5.57 -18.48 -30.89
N LEU A 685 -5.50 -17.18 -31.19
CA LEU A 685 -6.57 -16.49 -31.90
C LEU A 685 -6.73 -16.99 -33.35
N PRO A 686 -5.66 -17.13 -34.17
CA PRO A 686 -5.78 -17.72 -35.52
C PRO A 686 -6.42 -19.12 -35.53
N LEU A 687 -6.00 -20.03 -34.66
CA LEU A 687 -6.55 -21.39 -34.63
C LEU A 687 -8.02 -21.38 -34.22
N ALA A 688 -8.39 -20.57 -33.22
CA ALA A 688 -9.77 -20.42 -32.78
C ALA A 688 -10.69 -19.83 -33.86
N ILE A 689 -10.21 -18.82 -34.61
CA ILE A 689 -10.93 -18.25 -35.75
C ILE A 689 -11.22 -19.32 -36.81
N VAL A 690 -10.21 -20.13 -37.15
CA VAL A 690 -10.34 -21.21 -38.14
C VAL A 690 -11.28 -22.30 -37.64
N TYR A 691 -11.16 -22.74 -36.38
CA TYR A 691 -12.05 -23.75 -35.82
C TYR A 691 -13.48 -23.26 -35.69
N TYR A 692 -13.70 -22.01 -35.27
CA TYR A 692 -15.05 -21.42 -35.21
C TYR A 692 -15.70 -21.43 -36.60
N ALA A 693 -14.99 -20.97 -37.64
CA ALA A 693 -15.49 -20.93 -39.01
C ALA A 693 -15.79 -22.33 -39.59
N ASN A 694 -15.09 -23.37 -39.14
CA ASN A 694 -15.39 -24.75 -39.54
C ASN A 694 -16.63 -25.30 -38.81
N LEU A 695 -16.79 -24.96 -37.54
CA LEU A 695 -17.76 -25.59 -36.64
C LEU A 695 -19.10 -24.86 -36.53
N VAL A 696 -19.15 -23.58 -36.87
CA VAL A 696 -20.32 -22.72 -36.65
C VAL A 696 -20.66 -21.97 -37.94
N ARG A 697 -21.92 -22.07 -38.37
CA ARG A 697 -22.45 -21.25 -39.45
C ARG A 697 -22.89 -19.90 -38.89
N ASP A 698 -22.05 -18.90 -39.07
CA ASP A 698 -22.28 -17.53 -38.59
C ASP A 698 -21.89 -16.57 -39.73
N GLU A 699 -22.87 -15.89 -40.30
CA GLU A 699 -22.66 -15.01 -41.46
C GLU A 699 -21.84 -13.77 -41.09
N ASP A 700 -21.92 -13.34 -39.82
CA ASP A 700 -21.27 -12.14 -39.32
C ASP A 700 -19.87 -12.41 -38.72
N PHE A 701 -19.50 -13.67 -38.49
CA PHE A 701 -18.25 -14.01 -37.83
C PHE A 701 -17.64 -15.36 -38.26
N PRO A 702 -16.32 -15.44 -38.53
CA PRO A 702 -15.34 -14.36 -38.45
C PRO A 702 -15.46 -13.39 -39.63
N SER A 703 -15.42 -12.10 -39.34
CA SER A 703 -15.44 -11.03 -40.34
C SER A 703 -14.22 -11.10 -41.27
N GLN A 704 -14.29 -10.44 -42.43
CA GLN A 704 -13.18 -10.42 -43.39
C GLN A 704 -11.88 -9.87 -42.76
N GLN A 705 -11.98 -8.92 -41.83
CA GLN A 705 -10.82 -8.37 -41.09
C GLN A 705 -10.17 -9.43 -40.19
N LEU A 706 -10.96 -10.25 -39.50
CA LEU A 706 -10.45 -11.34 -38.65
C LEU A 706 -9.82 -12.46 -39.48
N ARG A 707 -10.41 -12.78 -40.64
CA ARG A 707 -9.81 -13.72 -41.60
C ARG A 707 -8.45 -13.19 -42.12
N LYS A 708 -8.36 -11.90 -42.45
CA LYS A 708 -7.09 -11.23 -42.83
C LYS A 708 -6.05 -11.27 -41.70
N TYR A 709 -6.46 -11.04 -40.45
CA TYR A 709 -5.57 -11.15 -39.29
C TYR A 709 -5.01 -12.57 -39.15
N ALA A 710 -5.87 -13.60 -39.17
CA ALA A 710 -5.44 -14.99 -39.10
C ALA A 710 -4.47 -15.35 -40.24
N ASN A 711 -4.78 -14.96 -41.48
CA ASN A 711 -3.88 -15.14 -42.63
C ASN A 711 -2.54 -14.45 -42.43
N SER A 712 -2.53 -13.20 -41.94
CA SER A 712 -1.28 -12.47 -41.69
C SER A 712 -0.41 -13.19 -40.68
N VAL A 713 -0.98 -13.74 -39.59
CA VAL A 713 -0.20 -14.51 -38.62
C VAL A 713 0.32 -15.80 -39.22
N LEU A 714 -0.54 -16.57 -39.91
CA LEU A 714 -0.15 -17.87 -40.47
C LEU A 714 0.91 -17.75 -41.58
N PHE A 715 0.86 -16.72 -42.43
CA PHE A 715 1.78 -16.59 -43.57
C PHE A 715 2.99 -15.69 -43.34
N LYS A 716 2.88 -14.64 -42.51
CA LYS A 716 3.97 -13.67 -42.34
C LYS A 716 4.86 -13.93 -41.13
N GLN A 717 4.41 -14.72 -40.16
CA GLN A 717 5.19 -15.04 -38.98
C GLN A 717 5.85 -16.40 -39.09
N THR A 718 7.05 -16.50 -38.52
CA THR A 718 7.82 -17.75 -38.45
C THR A 718 7.57 -18.46 -37.13
N PHE A 719 7.30 -19.76 -37.19
CA PHE A 719 7.03 -20.60 -36.03
C PHE A 719 7.98 -21.80 -36.04
N TYR A 720 8.30 -22.30 -34.86
CA TYR A 720 9.22 -23.43 -34.67
C TYR A 720 8.65 -24.40 -33.63
N GLY A 721 9.19 -25.61 -33.58
CA GLY A 721 8.82 -26.58 -32.56
C GLY A 721 7.32 -26.94 -32.58
N ARG A 722 6.68 -26.96 -31.41
CA ARG A 722 5.25 -27.31 -31.27
C ARG A 722 4.33 -26.31 -31.99
N ASP A 723 4.69 -25.04 -32.02
CA ASP A 723 3.91 -23.98 -32.68
C ASP A 723 3.83 -24.24 -34.19
N LEU A 724 4.89 -24.81 -34.78
CA LEU A 724 4.89 -25.21 -36.19
C LEU A 724 3.81 -26.28 -36.46
N CYS A 725 3.62 -27.24 -35.55
CA CYS A 725 2.56 -28.24 -35.65
C CYS A 725 1.16 -27.64 -35.48
N VAL A 726 1.00 -26.64 -34.61
CA VAL A 726 -0.25 -25.90 -34.44
C VAL A 726 -0.58 -25.07 -35.68
N LYS A 727 0.42 -24.41 -36.30
CA LYS A 727 0.28 -23.74 -37.60
C LYS A 727 -0.16 -24.73 -38.68
N ALA A 728 0.43 -25.93 -38.73
CA ALA A 728 0.02 -26.96 -39.69
C ALA A 728 -1.44 -27.38 -39.51
N LEU A 729 -1.90 -27.54 -38.27
CA LEU A 729 -3.31 -27.81 -37.96
C LEU A 729 -4.24 -26.69 -38.45
N ALA A 730 -3.89 -25.43 -38.17
CA ALA A 730 -4.66 -24.27 -38.61
C ALA A 730 -4.77 -24.22 -40.14
N LEU A 731 -3.65 -24.37 -40.85
CA LEU A 731 -3.61 -24.36 -42.31
C LEU A 731 -4.44 -25.50 -42.91
N LYS A 732 -4.32 -26.72 -42.37
CA LYS A 732 -5.12 -27.89 -42.78
C LYS A 732 -6.63 -27.64 -42.65
N LYS A 733 -7.06 -26.91 -41.61
CA LYS A 733 -8.47 -26.57 -41.42
C LYS A 733 -8.92 -25.38 -42.27
N ALA A 734 -8.01 -24.44 -42.55
CA ALA A 734 -8.29 -23.26 -43.37
C ALA A 734 -8.52 -23.58 -44.86
N THR A 735 -7.96 -24.68 -45.38
CA THR A 735 -8.14 -25.08 -46.80
C THR A 735 -9.57 -25.41 -47.19
N HIS A 736 -10.45 -25.58 -46.21
CA HIS A 736 -11.85 -25.95 -46.38
C HIS A 736 -12.82 -24.79 -46.15
N LEU A 737 -12.32 -23.57 -45.89
CA LEU A 737 -13.14 -22.40 -45.56
C LEU A 737 -13.23 -21.41 -46.72
N SER A 738 -14.44 -20.86 -46.95
CA SER A 738 -14.59 -19.68 -47.80
C SER A 738 -13.79 -18.48 -47.25
N GLY A 739 -13.25 -17.63 -48.12
CA GLY A 739 -12.50 -16.42 -47.73
C GLY A 739 -11.07 -16.64 -47.21
N PHE A 740 -10.58 -17.88 -47.17
CA PHE A 740 -9.16 -18.20 -47.04
C PHE A 740 -8.57 -18.56 -48.41
N ASP A 741 -7.32 -18.18 -48.69
CA ASP A 741 -6.65 -18.57 -49.93
C ASP A 741 -6.28 -20.06 -49.85
N LYS A 742 -7.13 -20.90 -50.45
CA LYS A 742 -6.99 -22.36 -50.45
C LYS A 742 -5.64 -22.80 -51.02
N VAL A 743 -5.18 -22.17 -52.10
CA VAL A 743 -3.94 -22.58 -52.78
C VAL A 743 -2.74 -22.23 -51.92
N ALA A 744 -2.69 -20.99 -51.40
CA ALA A 744 -1.61 -20.57 -50.50
C ALA A 744 -1.59 -21.41 -49.21
N CYS A 745 -2.76 -21.71 -48.62
CA CYS A 745 -2.85 -22.57 -47.44
C CYS A 745 -2.32 -23.99 -47.72
N LEU A 746 -2.66 -24.58 -48.87
CA LEU A 746 -2.19 -25.92 -49.25
C LEU A 746 -0.68 -25.96 -49.47
N ILE A 747 -0.13 -24.96 -50.17
CA ILE A 747 1.32 -24.86 -50.40
C ILE A 747 2.07 -24.76 -49.07
N GLU A 748 1.66 -23.84 -48.20
CA GLU A 748 2.31 -23.64 -46.92
C GLU A 748 2.13 -24.85 -45.98
N TYR A 749 0.94 -25.46 -45.97
CA TYR A 749 0.70 -26.69 -45.21
C TYR A 749 1.63 -27.82 -45.66
N ASN A 750 1.81 -28.01 -46.98
CA ASN A 750 2.71 -29.04 -47.51
C ASN A 750 4.17 -28.77 -47.14
N ASN A 751 4.62 -27.51 -47.19
CA ASN A 751 5.96 -27.11 -46.75
C ASN A 751 6.18 -27.44 -45.27
N VAL A 752 5.27 -26.99 -44.41
CA VAL A 752 5.33 -27.22 -42.96
C VAL A 752 5.24 -28.71 -42.64
N LYS A 753 4.35 -29.45 -43.31
CA LYS A 753 4.18 -30.90 -43.14
C LYS A 753 5.47 -31.66 -43.48
N LYS A 754 6.21 -31.25 -44.51
CA LYS A 754 7.51 -31.85 -44.87
C LYS A 754 8.53 -31.66 -43.74
N ILE A 755 8.58 -30.46 -43.15
CA ILE A 755 9.47 -30.16 -42.02
C ILE A 755 9.10 -31.04 -40.80
N ILE A 756 7.81 -31.09 -40.44
CA ILE A 756 7.31 -31.90 -39.31
C ILE A 756 7.58 -33.40 -39.52
N SER A 757 7.40 -33.90 -40.75
CA SER A 757 7.55 -35.34 -41.04
C SER A 757 9.00 -35.82 -40.95
N ASN A 758 9.97 -34.90 -41.05
CA ASN A 758 11.40 -35.20 -40.92
C ASN A 758 11.90 -35.10 -39.47
N ASP A 759 11.07 -34.67 -38.52
CA ASP A 759 11.41 -34.58 -37.09
C ASP A 759 10.54 -35.55 -36.29
N SER A 760 11.13 -36.61 -35.73
CA SER A 760 10.42 -37.66 -35.02
C SER A 760 9.67 -37.18 -33.77
N LYS A 761 10.16 -36.11 -33.11
CA LYS A 761 9.51 -35.50 -31.93
C LYS A 761 8.33 -34.63 -32.34
N LEU A 762 8.47 -33.84 -33.40
CA LEU A 762 7.37 -33.01 -33.92
C LEU A 762 6.29 -33.85 -34.59
N TYR A 763 6.68 -34.92 -35.30
CA TYR A 763 5.76 -35.83 -35.96
C TYR A 763 4.81 -36.49 -34.96
N GLY A 764 5.32 -37.00 -33.82
CA GLY A 764 4.49 -37.58 -32.76
C GLY A 764 3.49 -36.58 -32.17
N TYR A 765 3.91 -35.35 -31.90
CA TYR A 765 3.03 -34.28 -31.43
C TYR A 765 1.98 -33.89 -32.48
N ALA A 766 2.38 -33.74 -33.75
CA ALA A 766 1.50 -33.38 -34.86
C ALA A 766 0.42 -34.46 -35.13
N GLN A 767 0.77 -35.75 -34.97
CA GLN A 767 -0.18 -36.86 -35.03
C GLN A 767 -1.21 -36.76 -33.90
N ALA A 768 -0.76 -36.47 -32.69
CA ALA A 768 -1.60 -36.42 -31.51
C ALA A 768 -2.65 -35.29 -31.57
N ILE A 769 -2.26 -34.11 -32.07
CA ILE A 769 -3.19 -32.97 -32.22
C ILE A 769 -4.04 -33.02 -33.50
N GLY A 770 -3.75 -33.94 -34.43
CA GLY A 770 -4.48 -34.07 -35.70
C GLY A 770 -3.99 -33.16 -36.84
N ALA A 771 -2.83 -32.54 -36.69
CA ALA A 771 -2.17 -31.78 -37.75
C ALA A 771 -1.75 -32.67 -38.93
N VAL A 772 -1.34 -33.91 -38.63
CA VAL A 772 -1.05 -34.97 -39.61
C VAL A 772 -1.82 -36.26 -39.25
N PRO A 773 -2.03 -37.19 -40.20
CA PRO A 773 -2.75 -38.42 -39.92
C PRO A 773 -2.07 -39.30 -38.84
N LEU A 774 -2.86 -39.83 -37.91
CA LEU A 774 -2.42 -40.78 -36.90
C LEU A 774 -2.14 -42.15 -37.54
N THR A 775 -0.88 -42.61 -37.51
CA THR A 775 -0.51 -43.96 -37.95
C THR A 775 -1.00 -45.00 -36.95
N HIS A 776 -1.64 -46.08 -37.41
CA HIS A 776 -2.25 -47.13 -36.57
C HIS A 776 -3.18 -46.56 -35.47
N PRO A 777 -4.31 -45.94 -35.87
CA PRO A 777 -5.20 -45.23 -34.95
C PRO A 777 -5.80 -46.16 -33.88
N SER A 778 -5.55 -45.83 -32.60
CA SER A 778 -6.16 -46.50 -31.44
C SER A 778 -6.30 -45.51 -30.27
N LYS A 779 -7.24 -45.77 -29.37
CA LYS A 779 -7.43 -44.96 -28.14
C LYS A 779 -6.17 -44.94 -27.27
N GLN A 780 -5.51 -46.09 -27.14
CA GLN A 780 -4.30 -46.24 -26.33
C GLN A 780 -3.14 -45.43 -26.93
N ARG A 781 -2.88 -45.57 -28.24
CA ARG A 781 -1.82 -44.79 -28.90
C ARG A 781 -2.04 -43.28 -28.77
N LEU A 782 -3.27 -42.81 -28.98
CA LEU A 782 -3.59 -41.39 -28.83
C LEU A 782 -3.38 -40.92 -27.39
N LYS A 783 -3.77 -41.73 -26.40
CA LYS A 783 -3.55 -41.45 -24.98
C LYS A 783 -2.06 -41.35 -24.65
N ASP A 784 -1.26 -42.28 -25.16
CA ASP A 784 0.19 -42.33 -24.93
C ASP A 784 0.89 -41.11 -25.54
N LEU A 785 0.54 -40.72 -26.77
CA LEU A 785 1.07 -39.52 -27.40
C LEU A 785 0.63 -38.24 -26.66
N CYS A 786 -0.64 -38.12 -26.30
CA CYS A 786 -1.13 -36.94 -25.58
C CYS A 786 -0.46 -36.76 -24.21
N ASN A 787 -0.25 -37.86 -23.48
CA ASN A 787 0.48 -37.85 -22.22
C ASN A 787 1.97 -37.54 -22.44
N GLY A 788 2.62 -38.22 -23.38
CA GLY A 788 4.05 -38.06 -23.66
C GLY A 788 4.45 -36.65 -24.10
N TYR A 789 3.54 -35.93 -24.76
CA TYR A 789 3.81 -34.56 -25.23
C TYR A 789 3.10 -33.44 -24.42
N ASN A 790 2.48 -33.78 -23.29
CA ASN A 790 1.74 -32.81 -22.44
C ASN A 790 0.66 -32.03 -23.18
N ILE A 791 -0.13 -32.73 -24.02
CA ILE A 791 -1.27 -32.13 -24.74
C ILE A 791 -2.40 -31.83 -23.74
N PRO A 792 -3.08 -30.67 -23.85
CA PRO A 792 -4.21 -30.35 -22.98
C PRO A 792 -5.27 -31.45 -23.01
N LYS A 793 -5.75 -31.85 -21.82
CA LYS A 793 -6.80 -32.88 -21.70
C LYS A 793 -8.07 -32.52 -22.48
N SER A 794 -8.41 -31.23 -22.60
CA SER A 794 -9.50 -30.77 -23.47
C SER A 794 -9.29 -31.15 -24.93
N TRP A 795 -8.06 -30.99 -25.44
CA TRP A 795 -7.71 -31.36 -26.81
C TRP A 795 -7.63 -32.87 -27.03
N TYR A 796 -7.28 -33.67 -26.01
CA TYR A 796 -7.32 -35.13 -26.12
C TYR A 796 -8.71 -35.63 -26.52
N TYR A 797 -9.78 -35.08 -25.95
CA TYR A 797 -11.15 -35.44 -26.32
C TYR A 797 -11.53 -34.94 -27.72
N VAL A 798 -11.10 -33.73 -28.11
CA VAL A 798 -11.26 -33.25 -29.50
C VAL A 798 -10.52 -34.17 -30.48
N SER A 799 -9.30 -34.59 -30.15
CA SER A 799 -8.50 -35.47 -30.99
C SER A 799 -9.11 -36.87 -31.12
N GLN A 800 -9.85 -37.36 -30.12
CA GLN A 800 -10.65 -38.57 -30.30
C GLN A 800 -11.72 -38.36 -31.38
N LEU A 801 -12.46 -37.25 -31.33
CA LEU A 801 -13.47 -36.90 -32.34
C LEU A 801 -12.84 -36.79 -33.73
N GLU A 802 -11.78 -36.01 -33.89
CA GLU A 802 -11.20 -35.72 -35.22
C GLU A 802 -10.30 -36.84 -35.76
N ASN A 803 -9.43 -37.46 -34.94
CA ASN A 803 -8.46 -38.46 -35.42
C ASN A 803 -8.98 -39.90 -35.40
N LEU A 804 -9.82 -40.26 -34.43
CA LEU A 804 -10.32 -41.64 -34.31
C LEU A 804 -11.69 -41.79 -34.98
N TYR A 805 -12.59 -40.83 -34.82
CA TYR A 805 -13.92 -40.87 -35.43
C TYR A 805 -13.99 -40.16 -36.79
N GLY A 806 -12.93 -39.44 -37.17
CA GLY A 806 -12.90 -38.70 -38.43
C GLY A 806 -13.97 -37.61 -38.50
N LEU A 807 -14.45 -37.12 -37.35
CA LEU A 807 -15.45 -36.07 -37.28
C LEU A 807 -14.90 -34.81 -37.93
N SER A 808 -15.55 -34.33 -38.99
CA SER A 808 -15.24 -33.05 -39.60
C SER A 808 -16.52 -32.33 -40.00
N LEU A 809 -16.64 -31.07 -39.59
CA LEU A 809 -17.68 -30.16 -40.04
C LEU A 809 -17.07 -29.17 -41.02
N VAL A 810 -17.66 -29.05 -42.21
CA VAL A 810 -17.23 -28.12 -43.26
C VAL A 810 -18.48 -27.58 -43.94
N GLU A 811 -18.71 -26.27 -43.90
CA GLU A 811 -19.78 -25.53 -44.63
C GLU A 811 -21.02 -26.38 -45.01
N GLY A 812 -21.88 -26.71 -44.03
CA GLY A 812 -23.13 -27.46 -44.26
C GLY A 812 -22.97 -28.96 -44.48
N THR A 813 -21.76 -29.49 -44.28
CA THR A 813 -21.43 -30.91 -44.45
C THR A 813 -20.80 -31.47 -43.18
N LEU A 814 -21.38 -32.57 -42.68
CA LEU A 814 -20.90 -33.34 -41.55
C LEU A 814 -20.34 -34.66 -42.05
N ASN A 815 -19.05 -34.89 -41.81
CA ASN A 815 -18.34 -36.10 -42.21
C ASN A 815 -17.97 -36.94 -41.01
N PHE A 816 -18.17 -38.26 -41.15
CA PHE A 816 -17.64 -39.27 -40.24
C PHE A 816 -16.83 -40.30 -41.02
N SER A 817 -15.62 -40.58 -40.51
CA SER A 817 -14.76 -41.65 -41.04
C SER A 817 -14.06 -42.35 -39.86
N PRO A 818 -14.77 -43.26 -39.16
CA PRO A 818 -14.20 -43.97 -38.03
C PRO A 818 -13.01 -44.83 -38.45
N LYS A 819 -11.87 -44.65 -37.78
CA LYS A 819 -10.62 -45.37 -38.07
C LYS A 819 -10.26 -46.43 -37.02
N VAL A 820 -11.16 -46.65 -36.05
CA VAL A 820 -10.94 -47.56 -34.92
C VAL A 820 -11.82 -48.81 -35.01
N THR A 821 -11.37 -49.90 -34.37
CA THR A 821 -12.10 -51.17 -34.29
C THR A 821 -13.38 -51.04 -33.48
N GLN A 822 -14.32 -51.97 -33.70
CA GLN A 822 -15.68 -51.99 -33.14
C GLN A 822 -15.73 -51.86 -31.60
N GLU A 823 -14.79 -52.45 -30.88
CA GLU A 823 -14.71 -52.39 -29.41
C GLU A 823 -14.36 -50.99 -28.86
N ASN A 824 -13.90 -50.10 -29.73
CA ASN A 824 -13.45 -48.75 -29.38
C ASN A 824 -14.40 -47.65 -29.88
N VAL A 825 -15.53 -47.99 -30.50
CA VAL A 825 -16.48 -47.01 -31.05
C VAL A 825 -17.27 -46.32 -29.92
N LEU A 826 -17.64 -45.04 -30.09
CA LEU A 826 -18.57 -44.36 -29.18
C LEU A 826 -19.96 -44.97 -29.41
N GLU A 827 -20.64 -45.45 -28.37
CA GLU A 827 -21.97 -46.09 -28.53
C GLU A 827 -23.03 -45.11 -29.07
N GLN A 828 -22.96 -43.85 -28.63
CA GLN A 828 -23.88 -42.78 -29.04
C GLN A 828 -23.21 -41.40 -28.97
N LEU A 829 -23.64 -40.49 -29.84
CA LEU A 829 -23.29 -39.08 -29.85
C LEU A 829 -24.44 -38.25 -30.45
N ALA A 830 -24.87 -37.20 -29.78
CA ALA A 830 -25.79 -36.21 -30.34
C ALA A 830 -25.03 -34.94 -30.75
N LEU A 831 -25.34 -34.40 -31.93
CA LEU A 831 -24.77 -33.16 -32.44
C LEU A 831 -25.87 -32.10 -32.59
N ASN A 832 -25.63 -30.91 -32.05
CA ASN A 832 -26.48 -29.75 -32.26
C ASN A 832 -25.80 -28.80 -33.25
N ILE A 833 -26.31 -28.75 -34.48
CA ILE A 833 -25.76 -27.93 -35.56
C ILE A 833 -26.91 -27.07 -36.11
N ASP A 834 -26.70 -25.75 -36.18
CA ASP A 834 -27.69 -24.79 -36.70
C ASP A 834 -29.10 -24.93 -36.07
N GLY A 835 -29.16 -25.24 -34.77
CA GLY A 835 -30.40 -25.46 -34.03
C GLY A 835 -31.08 -26.81 -34.27
N LYS A 836 -30.56 -27.63 -35.18
CA LYS A 836 -31.02 -29.01 -35.43
C LYS A 836 -30.22 -30.01 -34.60
N ARG A 837 -30.92 -31.01 -34.08
CA ARG A 837 -30.33 -32.14 -33.37
C ARG A 837 -30.12 -33.30 -34.34
N ILE A 838 -28.92 -33.85 -34.37
CA ILE A 838 -28.53 -35.03 -35.14
C ILE A 838 -28.07 -36.09 -34.13
N ASP A 839 -28.90 -37.10 -33.94
CA ASP A 839 -28.60 -38.24 -33.10
C ASP A 839 -27.86 -39.29 -33.92
N THR A 840 -26.68 -39.68 -33.44
CA THR A 840 -25.86 -40.74 -34.04
C THR A 840 -25.70 -41.87 -33.03
N THR A 841 -26.03 -43.09 -33.44
CA THR A 841 -25.81 -44.31 -32.64
C THR A 841 -24.98 -45.29 -33.44
N PHE A 842 -24.02 -45.94 -32.77
CA PHE A 842 -23.15 -46.94 -33.36
C PHE A 842 -23.50 -48.27 -32.72
N THR A 843 -24.09 -49.19 -33.50
CA THR A 843 -24.54 -50.47 -32.94
C THR A 843 -23.42 -51.51 -32.91
N LYS A 844 -23.39 -52.28 -31.81
CA LYS A 844 -22.46 -53.38 -31.58
C LYS A 844 -22.98 -54.67 -32.24
N ALA A 845 -23.05 -54.70 -33.57
CA ALA A 845 -23.37 -55.92 -34.32
C ALA A 845 -22.11 -56.45 -35.03
N ASN A 846 -22.10 -57.69 -35.53
CA ASN A 846 -20.99 -58.26 -36.35
C ASN A 846 -20.63 -57.43 -37.62
N VAL A 847 -21.30 -56.30 -37.79
CA VAL A 847 -21.20 -55.28 -38.84
C VAL A 847 -21.23 -53.93 -38.12
N GLN A 848 -20.23 -53.07 -38.33
CA GLN A 848 -20.32 -51.68 -37.89
C GLN A 848 -21.44 -50.98 -38.67
N SER A 849 -22.51 -50.55 -38.01
CA SER A 849 -23.50 -49.67 -38.62
C SER A 849 -23.77 -48.43 -37.76
N MET A 850 -23.96 -47.30 -38.44
CA MET A 850 -24.39 -46.04 -37.82
C MET A 850 -25.82 -45.74 -38.22
N THR A 851 -26.58 -45.31 -37.23
CA THR A 851 -27.92 -44.78 -37.37
C THR A 851 -27.87 -43.26 -37.20
N LEU A 852 -28.46 -42.53 -38.14
CA LEU A 852 -28.68 -41.07 -38.03
C LEU A 852 -30.18 -40.84 -37.83
N ASN A 853 -30.56 -40.23 -36.72
CA ASN A 853 -31.96 -39.97 -36.35
C ASN A 853 -32.88 -41.21 -36.51
N GLY A 854 -32.36 -42.38 -36.16
CA GLY A 854 -33.09 -43.67 -36.26
C GLY A 854 -32.97 -44.41 -37.61
N THR A 855 -32.43 -43.79 -38.66
CA THR A 855 -32.25 -44.43 -39.97
C THR A 855 -30.84 -44.99 -40.11
N GLN A 856 -30.70 -46.26 -40.52
CA GLN A 856 -29.42 -46.95 -40.63
C GLN A 856 -28.75 -46.67 -41.99
N TYR A 857 -27.52 -46.14 -42.00
CA TYR A 857 -26.81 -45.68 -43.21
C TYR A 857 -25.56 -46.51 -43.56
N PHE A 858 -25.42 -47.74 -43.04
CA PHE A 858 -24.23 -48.59 -43.27
C PHE A 858 -24.58 -50.01 -43.73
N LEU A 859 -23.83 -50.50 -44.73
CA LEU A 859 -23.73 -51.91 -45.16
C LEU A 859 -22.57 -52.64 -44.42
N PRO A 860 -22.55 -53.99 -44.39
CA PRO A 860 -21.57 -54.84 -43.71
C PRO A 860 -20.11 -54.42 -43.81
N PHE A 861 -19.49 -54.06 -42.68
CA PHE A 861 -18.06 -53.79 -42.57
C PHE A 861 -17.26 -55.07 -42.86
N LYS A 862 -16.71 -55.22 -44.09
CA LYS A 862 -15.78 -56.30 -44.46
C LYS A 862 -14.35 -55.76 -44.52
N PRO A 863 -13.47 -56.08 -43.54
CA PRO A 863 -12.09 -55.58 -43.52
C PRO A 863 -11.28 -55.93 -44.78
N GLN A 864 -11.69 -57.00 -45.49
CA GLN A 864 -11.05 -57.48 -46.73
C GLN A 864 -11.24 -56.52 -47.93
N MET A 865 -12.23 -55.62 -47.88
CA MET A 865 -12.47 -54.63 -48.95
C MET A 865 -11.74 -53.29 -48.74
N LEU A 866 -11.00 -53.14 -47.64
CA LEU A 866 -10.33 -51.90 -47.24
C LEU A 866 -9.00 -51.61 -47.96
N LYS A 867 -8.55 -52.44 -48.91
CA LYS A 867 -7.26 -52.14 -49.56
C LYS A 867 -7.30 -50.86 -50.41
N ASN A 868 -8.48 -50.37 -50.85
CA ASN A 868 -8.58 -49.21 -51.76
C ASN A 868 -9.85 -48.32 -51.64
N ALA A 869 -10.68 -48.41 -50.59
CA ALA A 869 -11.92 -47.60 -50.49
C ALA A 869 -11.99 -46.78 -49.18
N ASP A 870 -12.14 -45.45 -49.32
CA ASP A 870 -12.37 -44.52 -48.21
C ASP A 870 -13.83 -44.63 -47.73
N ASN A 871 -14.07 -45.40 -46.67
CA ASN A 871 -15.37 -45.47 -45.99
C ASN A 871 -15.67 -44.14 -45.28
N THR A 872 -16.28 -43.20 -45.99
CA THR A 872 -16.69 -41.88 -45.47
C THR A 872 -18.20 -41.72 -45.60
N LEU A 873 -18.88 -41.40 -44.49
CA LEU A 873 -20.26 -40.93 -44.56
C LEU A 873 -20.28 -39.40 -44.62
N VAL A 874 -20.99 -38.87 -45.61
CA VAL A 874 -21.16 -37.44 -45.85
C VAL A 874 -22.64 -37.10 -45.64
N VAL A 875 -22.94 -36.30 -44.62
CA VAL A 875 -24.29 -35.80 -44.34
C VAL A 875 -24.35 -34.33 -44.73
N LYS A 876 -25.16 -34.01 -45.73
CA LYS A 876 -25.48 -32.63 -46.14
C LYS A 876 -26.77 -32.21 -45.43
N TYR A 877 -26.79 -31.07 -44.74
CA TYR A 877 -27.90 -30.67 -43.85
C TYR A 877 -28.39 -29.22 -44.03
#